data_AF-A0A9X4SPQ8-F1
#
_entry.id   AF-A0A9X4SPQ8-F1
#
_cell.length_a   1.000
_cell.length_b   1.000
_cell.length_c   1.000
_cell.angle_alpha   90.00
_cell.angle_beta   90.00
_cell.angle_gamma   90.00
#
_symmetry.space_group_name_H-M   'P 1'
#
loop_
_entity.id
_entity.type
_entity.pdbx_description
1 polymer ?
#
loop_
_entity_poly.entity_id
_entity_poly.type
_entity_poly.pdbx_seq_one_letter_code
_entity_poly.pdbx_strand_id
1 'polypeptide(L)'
;MTINQQVNKGITKEEYFNNGGKGFNSPHIIEIEGLNIKVEVYSHDLKASKLAKIESEIRETATNFKNAFKLEPGSSEQTFKIYVFDDKADYTHLGGSERFGSYLGDEGGKTYYRGEAGVVAEMYVYQQGGVHNLQHEFSHGLTYFATGGKSLPTVLMEGIADYFEHHSDHKFNAQGSSIDKTEAANLDLSRILNLEYSENSEANSLVYKTGHALIMYLQTNHPNLLSDYLSAIRAGDSSRSKQLLEEIQQHNDAFKGWLAENSTDVAMQDINALQVTKGEFIATGQEIVGGEIKNVSYYRADIKTMNGENVGSFSPVEHVAFYDIARAVNRATNDSLDISKEYHFLKVIKTPDGQTKLTYSDQQGGEYQNSLEYKMQAFRMLSKYDEGLKKIHDDALKGLNQEKQEEYPKIGREYREGKISYEEYLEKYRSIPSKYQKLENALLDKTINTGLEQVKATKNIDIEKMLEEMININPNLVRGDHIDLQEGKILSIKALGKGDIGALSIYDGNTKLGELSSESGFFTQVEGQTKETFVFEDILHNLNTQYDGGAYMAVTKENGHYKASLVDGRTVERDEYFDEEHLHANEFLHPSVGHIQGNLDSLLLRGTKILSHQDSKHAQYSDKQRESGVIVEKGKLLDDKGTDRTDDDVYEAFATQGGEHLYEFKNMGFYISEKGDLFIHDHGANVRFQLPKSITHLKLVPKDGGYKLVPADERGNECKYDAQGNDIPDEYKYIDPIFAHEYEKRDYSHKHVNIGLVNFDKYSTGKLFAIKYDPNDYHIQRNSKGEILRINGQTYFTKVKLFDNDTGEEIGMLSNNFHNFQGKIFFSADYNYSYSDFLASVAPQIEIKDMDDGSKRIMFDRGRGDIGDTDKGYTDYQRVYTKGKQTESSKEQASVSKAETEVDTPHMGYSTTNAVTRAAEEKAASNDNNEMQSDQTQILTRAKRSALVEEGQEQVVLKDTILKIEKNYDRDSEGKHKANITIDYNDVKALYDRAEGAEKQSVLKFWHKLAESGYKVGALPEDKYYFKDGKFVIHNSDVKKLIVLPEDKVSIKIMKVGDSYSLAISNNGKVISSISKIDNPNYELLSDTSHFNLEEDNIALSEQHHEYDLYLENGLVKMFDCTSDYTYHDHTLFNIG
;
A
#
# COMPACT_ATOMS: atom_id res chain seq x y z
N MET A 1 10.01 -20.44 9.91
CA MET A 1 9.91 -20.24 11.36
C MET A 1 8.72 -19.34 11.62
N THR A 2 7.94 -19.64 12.65
CA THR A 2 6.64 -19.01 12.90
C THR A 2 6.78 -17.91 13.94
N ILE A 3 7.28 -16.72 13.55
CA ILE A 3 7.63 -15.66 14.50
C ILE A 3 7.10 -14.31 14.01
N ASN A 4 5.85 -14.01 14.43
CA ASN A 4 5.29 -12.68 14.77
C ASN A 4 3.76 -12.74 14.94
N GLN A 5 3.07 -13.75 14.39
CA GLN A 5 1.62 -13.99 14.58
C GLN A 5 1.21 -14.57 15.96
N GLN A 6 2.04 -14.43 17.01
CA GLN A 6 1.80 -15.06 18.31
C GLN A 6 1.46 -14.09 19.46
N VAL A 7 1.75 -12.80 19.35
CA VAL A 7 1.62 -11.86 20.49
C VAL A 7 0.17 -11.67 20.94
N ASN A 8 -0.78 -11.69 20.00
CA ASN A 8 -2.19 -11.35 20.26
C ASN A 8 -3.14 -12.55 20.42
N LYS A 9 -2.66 -13.80 20.37
CA LYS A 9 -3.52 -15.01 20.49
C LYS A 9 -3.93 -15.35 21.94
N GLY A 10 -3.55 -14.52 22.91
CA GLY A 10 -3.68 -14.78 24.34
C GLY A 10 -4.72 -13.94 25.09
N ILE A 11 -5.33 -12.95 24.43
CA ILE A 11 -6.04 -11.84 25.07
C ILE A 11 -7.55 -12.14 25.18
N THR A 12 -8.13 -11.96 26.37
CA THR A 12 -9.59 -12.09 26.58
C THR A 12 -10.34 -10.83 26.12
N LYS A 13 -11.68 -10.90 26.10
CA LYS A 13 -12.50 -9.71 25.86
C LYS A 13 -12.29 -8.67 26.97
N GLU A 14 -12.25 -9.08 28.24
CA GLU A 14 -11.95 -8.19 29.35
C GLU A 14 -10.50 -7.64 29.29
N GLU A 15 -9.49 -8.47 28.95
CA GLU A 15 -8.08 -8.06 28.83
C GLU A 15 -7.94 -6.92 27.81
N TYR A 16 -8.74 -6.95 26.74
CA TYR A 16 -8.78 -5.88 25.75
C TYR A 16 -9.37 -4.57 26.31
N PHE A 17 -10.46 -4.58 27.09
CA PHE A 17 -10.96 -3.36 27.77
C PHE A 17 -9.94 -2.77 28.75
N ASN A 18 -9.18 -3.64 29.41
CA ASN A 18 -8.33 -3.27 30.53
C ASN A 18 -6.85 -3.02 30.13
N ASN A 19 -6.55 -3.00 28.82
CA ASN A 19 -5.20 -2.97 28.23
C ASN A 19 -4.49 -1.60 28.31
N GLY A 20 -4.41 -0.99 29.49
CA GLY A 20 -3.54 0.17 29.75
C GLY A 20 -3.76 1.40 28.84
N GLY A 21 -5.00 1.64 28.42
CA GLY A 21 -5.37 2.73 27.50
C GLY A 21 -5.32 2.36 26.00
N LYS A 22 -5.11 1.09 25.65
CA LYS A 22 -5.17 0.56 24.25
C LYS A 22 -6.42 -0.29 23.98
N GLY A 23 -7.40 -0.18 24.87
CA GLY A 23 -8.66 -0.88 24.80
C GLY A 23 -9.78 -0.01 24.26
N PHE A 24 -10.96 -0.60 24.13
CA PHE A 24 -12.16 0.20 23.99
C PHE A 24 -12.35 1.10 25.22
N ASN A 25 -12.45 2.41 24.98
CA ASN A 25 -12.70 3.41 26.01
C ASN A 25 -14.10 3.25 26.63
N SER A 26 -14.37 4.01 27.69
CA SER A 26 -15.72 4.16 28.24
C SER A 26 -16.72 4.48 27.11
N PRO A 27 -17.88 3.80 27.04
CA PRO A 27 -18.72 3.84 25.86
C PRO A 27 -19.30 5.24 25.64
N HIS A 28 -19.30 5.67 24.38
CA HIS A 28 -20.10 6.79 23.96
C HIS A 28 -21.58 6.36 23.94
N ILE A 29 -22.42 7.07 24.68
CA ILE A 29 -23.83 6.71 24.88
C ILE A 29 -24.71 7.49 23.90
N ILE A 30 -25.47 6.78 23.08
CA ILE A 30 -26.43 7.34 22.12
C ILE A 30 -27.84 6.90 22.53
N GLU A 31 -28.67 7.85 22.95
CA GLU A 31 -30.06 7.59 23.33
C GLU A 31 -31.01 7.77 22.15
N ILE A 32 -31.79 6.73 21.85
CA ILE A 32 -32.84 6.74 20.82
C ILE A 32 -34.18 6.74 21.55
N GLU A 33 -34.54 7.90 22.10
CA GLU A 33 -35.76 8.13 22.91
C GLU A 33 -37.01 7.54 22.24
N GLY A 34 -37.13 7.72 20.91
CA GLY A 34 -38.27 7.28 20.12
C GLY A 34 -38.50 5.77 20.07
N LEU A 35 -37.55 4.95 20.54
CA LEU A 35 -37.66 3.48 20.61
C LEU A 35 -37.43 2.93 22.03
N ASN A 36 -37.06 3.77 23.00
CA ASN A 36 -36.56 3.35 24.32
C ASN A 36 -35.31 2.46 24.20
N ILE A 37 -34.37 2.88 23.35
CA ILE A 37 -33.11 2.18 23.06
C ILE A 37 -31.94 3.07 23.50
N LYS A 38 -30.98 2.46 24.20
CA LYS A 38 -29.66 3.02 24.51
C LYS A 38 -28.61 2.24 23.72
N VAL A 39 -27.76 2.93 22.96
CA VAL A 39 -26.63 2.33 22.26
C VAL A 39 -25.34 2.73 22.95
N GLU A 40 -24.52 1.75 23.31
CA GLU A 40 -23.20 1.91 23.93
C GLU A 40 -22.13 1.63 22.87
N VAL A 41 -21.46 2.67 22.39
CA VAL A 41 -20.39 2.55 21.38
C VAL A 41 -19.04 2.52 22.08
N TYR A 42 -18.44 1.33 22.09
CA TYR A 42 -17.12 1.03 22.62
C TYR A 42 -16.09 1.13 21.49
N SER A 43 -15.09 1.99 21.65
CA SER A 43 -14.10 2.30 20.61
C SER A 43 -12.79 2.81 21.24
N HIS A 44 -11.66 2.64 20.55
CA HIS A 44 -10.38 3.22 20.97
C HIS A 44 -10.16 4.56 20.23
N ASP A 45 -9.94 5.64 20.99
CA ASP A 45 -9.50 6.99 20.56
C ASP A 45 -10.07 7.55 19.23
N LEU A 46 -11.36 7.33 18.96
CA LEU A 46 -12.02 7.90 17.78
C LEU A 46 -12.05 9.45 17.82
N LYS A 47 -11.60 10.07 16.71
CA LYS A 47 -11.79 11.52 16.45
C LYS A 47 -13.27 11.89 16.67
N ALA A 48 -13.55 13.01 17.35
CA ALA A 48 -14.92 13.46 17.64
C ALA A 48 -15.83 13.57 16.39
N SER A 49 -15.26 13.88 15.23
CA SER A 49 -15.99 13.88 13.95
C SER A 49 -16.42 12.48 13.49
N LYS A 50 -15.65 11.42 13.78
CA LYS A 50 -16.06 10.03 13.51
C LYS A 50 -17.17 9.59 14.48
N LEU A 51 -17.06 9.93 15.77
CA LEU A 51 -18.12 9.66 16.75
C LEU A 51 -19.44 10.34 16.37
N ALA A 52 -19.39 11.59 15.91
CA ALA A 52 -20.58 12.30 15.40
C ALA A 52 -21.16 11.64 14.14
N LYS A 53 -20.33 11.07 13.25
CA LYS A 53 -20.82 10.32 12.08
C LYS A 53 -21.50 9.01 12.50
N ILE A 54 -20.87 8.24 13.39
CA ILE A 54 -21.43 7.01 13.99
C ILE A 54 -22.77 7.29 14.69
N GLU A 55 -22.85 8.39 15.44
CA GLU A 55 -24.12 8.82 16.07
C GLU A 55 -25.18 9.15 15.02
N SER A 56 -24.82 9.85 13.94
CA SER A 56 -25.73 10.14 12.83
C SER A 56 -26.24 8.86 12.16
N GLU A 57 -25.34 7.94 11.77
CA GLU A 57 -25.64 6.67 11.11
C GLU A 57 -26.57 5.80 11.98
N ILE A 58 -26.29 5.66 13.28
CA ILE A 58 -27.12 4.92 14.24
C ILE A 58 -28.52 5.55 14.39
N ARG A 59 -28.60 6.88 14.52
CA ARG A 59 -29.89 7.61 14.66
C ARG A 59 -30.72 7.54 13.40
N GLU A 60 -30.08 7.64 12.24
CA GLU A 60 -30.70 7.51 10.93
C GLU A 60 -31.27 6.11 10.71
N THR A 61 -30.44 5.06 10.86
CA THR A 61 -30.88 3.67 10.72
C THR A 61 -32.02 3.34 11.66
N ALA A 62 -31.96 3.73 12.94
CA ALA A 62 -33.07 3.51 13.88
C ALA A 62 -34.36 4.24 13.47
N THR A 63 -34.26 5.46 12.94
CA THR A 63 -35.41 6.25 12.48
C THR A 63 -36.03 5.64 11.24
N ASN A 64 -35.21 5.24 10.26
CA ASN A 64 -35.65 4.64 9.01
C ASN A 64 -36.27 3.25 9.25
N PHE A 65 -35.64 2.42 10.08
CA PHE A 65 -36.17 1.12 10.52
C PHE A 65 -37.51 1.27 11.25
N LYS A 66 -37.62 2.24 12.17
CA LYS A 66 -38.87 2.55 12.86
C LYS A 66 -39.98 2.95 11.87
N ASN A 67 -39.68 3.78 10.89
CA ASN A 67 -40.65 4.26 9.91
C ASN A 67 -41.12 3.14 8.97
N ALA A 68 -40.19 2.31 8.46
CA ALA A 68 -40.49 1.20 7.56
C ALA A 68 -41.32 0.11 8.25
N PHE A 69 -40.96 -0.28 9.48
CA PHE A 69 -41.58 -1.42 10.17
C PHE A 69 -42.55 -1.07 11.29
N LYS A 70 -42.81 0.23 11.55
CA LYS A 70 -43.69 0.71 12.62
C LYS A 70 -43.26 0.17 13.99
N LEU A 71 -41.96 0.25 14.26
CA LEU A 71 -41.37 -0.33 15.45
C LEU A 71 -41.84 0.43 16.71
N GLU A 72 -42.69 -0.22 17.50
CA GLU A 72 -43.17 0.30 18.78
C GLU A 72 -42.06 0.23 19.86
N PRO A 73 -41.96 1.27 20.72
CA PRO A 73 -40.90 1.39 21.72
C PRO A 73 -40.94 0.26 22.76
N GLY A 74 -39.78 -0.06 23.33
CA GLY A 74 -39.65 -1.07 24.38
C GLY A 74 -40.42 -0.69 25.65
N SER A 75 -41.05 -1.68 26.30
CA SER A 75 -41.71 -1.51 27.61
C SER A 75 -40.73 -1.18 28.75
N SER A 76 -39.44 -1.34 28.50
CA SER A 76 -38.29 -0.96 29.34
C SER A 76 -37.12 -0.65 28.41
N GLU A 77 -36.19 0.20 28.86
CA GLU A 77 -34.98 0.55 28.09
C GLU A 77 -34.23 -0.71 27.65
N GLN A 78 -33.80 -0.74 26.39
CA GLN A 78 -33.01 -1.81 25.81
C GLN A 78 -31.61 -1.31 25.46
N THR A 79 -30.58 -2.03 25.90
CA THR A 79 -29.17 -1.71 25.60
C THR A 79 -28.69 -2.49 24.39
N PHE A 80 -28.03 -1.80 23.47
CA PHE A 80 -27.27 -2.36 22.36
C PHE A 80 -25.80 -1.99 22.56
N LYS A 81 -24.88 -2.90 22.31
CA LYS A 81 -23.44 -2.63 22.44
C LYS A 81 -22.78 -2.78 21.08
N ILE A 82 -22.01 -1.78 20.67
CA ILE A 82 -21.26 -1.78 19.41
C ILE A 82 -19.78 -1.67 19.76
N TYR A 83 -19.00 -2.66 19.34
CA TYR A 83 -17.56 -2.73 19.54
C TYR A 83 -16.88 -2.40 18.20
N VAL A 84 -16.27 -1.22 18.12
CA VAL A 84 -15.68 -0.65 16.90
C VAL A 84 -14.17 -0.85 16.94
N PHE A 85 -13.69 -1.99 16.42
CA PHE A 85 -12.26 -2.29 16.29
C PHE A 85 -11.56 -1.27 15.40
N ASP A 86 -10.25 -1.12 15.61
CA ASP A 86 -9.46 -0.17 14.85
C ASP A 86 -9.33 -0.55 13.37
N ASP A 87 -9.33 -1.83 13.01
CA ASP A 87 -9.32 -2.30 11.63
C ASP A 87 -9.76 -3.76 11.51
N LYS A 88 -9.80 -4.26 10.26
CA LYS A 88 -10.19 -5.65 9.93
C LYS A 88 -9.24 -6.70 10.51
N ALA A 89 -7.94 -6.47 10.55
CA ALA A 89 -6.99 -7.46 11.05
C ALA A 89 -7.10 -7.60 12.58
N ASP A 90 -7.33 -6.51 13.31
CA ASP A 90 -7.63 -6.57 14.74
C ASP A 90 -8.98 -7.28 14.98
N TYR A 91 -10.03 -6.96 14.22
CA TYR A 91 -11.30 -7.69 14.22
C TYR A 91 -11.10 -9.21 14.00
N THR A 92 -10.43 -9.62 12.92
CA THR A 92 -10.25 -11.03 12.53
C THR A 92 -9.25 -11.78 13.44
N HIS A 93 -8.23 -11.12 14.00
CA HIS A 93 -7.15 -11.82 14.73
C HIS A 93 -7.22 -11.69 16.25
N LEU A 94 -7.64 -10.54 16.81
CA LEU A 94 -7.97 -10.42 18.23
C LEU A 94 -9.36 -11.00 18.48
N GLY A 95 -10.36 -10.46 17.79
CA GLY A 95 -11.76 -10.89 17.94
C GLY A 95 -12.02 -12.33 17.49
N GLY A 96 -11.22 -12.84 16.55
CA GLY A 96 -11.20 -14.26 16.14
C GLY A 96 -10.45 -15.20 17.07
N SER A 97 -9.77 -14.70 18.11
CA SER A 97 -9.07 -15.57 19.06
C SER A 97 -10.06 -16.31 19.97
N GLU A 98 -9.74 -17.57 20.28
CA GLU A 98 -10.56 -18.43 21.15
C GLU A 98 -10.75 -17.84 22.56
N ARG A 99 -9.81 -17.00 23.01
CA ARG A 99 -9.86 -16.31 24.32
C ARG A 99 -10.70 -15.04 24.31
N PHE A 100 -10.75 -14.30 23.20
CA PHE A 100 -11.66 -13.17 23.06
C PHE A 100 -13.13 -13.63 23.03
N GLY A 101 -13.37 -14.88 22.62
CA GLY A 101 -14.67 -15.55 22.76
C GLY A 101 -15.73 -15.14 21.72
N SER A 102 -15.44 -14.17 20.86
CA SER A 102 -16.33 -13.74 19.78
C SER A 102 -16.14 -14.51 18.46
N TYR A 103 -15.08 -15.30 18.29
CA TYR A 103 -14.84 -16.13 17.09
C TYR A 103 -15.14 -15.39 15.76
N LEU A 104 -14.64 -14.15 15.65
CA LEU A 104 -14.74 -13.34 14.44
C LEU A 104 -13.81 -13.88 13.33
N GLY A 105 -14.19 -13.70 12.07
CA GLY A 105 -13.46 -14.20 10.91
C GLY A 105 -13.19 -13.11 9.87
N ASP A 106 -13.26 -13.46 8.60
CA ASP A 106 -13.04 -12.54 7.47
C ASP A 106 -14.30 -11.75 7.07
N GLU A 107 -15.42 -11.91 7.78
CA GLU A 107 -16.66 -11.17 7.55
C GLU A 107 -16.54 -9.65 7.83
N GLY A 108 -17.47 -8.85 7.28
CA GLY A 108 -17.46 -7.37 7.41
C GLY A 108 -17.94 -6.84 8.78
N GLY A 109 -18.67 -7.66 9.52
CA GLY A 109 -19.19 -7.39 10.84
C GLY A 109 -19.88 -8.63 11.40
N LYS A 110 -20.29 -8.59 12.68
CA LYS A 110 -21.02 -9.69 13.29
C LYS A 110 -21.87 -9.28 14.48
N THR A 111 -23.12 -9.72 14.48
CA THR A 111 -24.07 -9.47 15.56
C THR A 111 -24.35 -10.73 16.37
N TYR A 112 -24.19 -10.61 17.69
CA TYR A 112 -24.51 -11.62 18.69
C TYR A 112 -25.70 -11.20 19.54
N TYR A 113 -26.75 -12.02 19.53
CA TYR A 113 -27.95 -11.80 20.34
C TYR A 113 -27.76 -12.42 21.74
N ARG A 114 -27.76 -11.60 22.81
CA ARG A 114 -27.52 -12.08 24.18
C ARG A 114 -28.82 -12.32 24.95
N GLY A 115 -28.76 -13.27 25.89
CA GLY A 115 -29.82 -13.54 26.87
C GLY A 115 -29.64 -12.78 28.19
N GLU A 116 -28.81 -11.74 28.22
CA GLU A 116 -28.56 -10.93 29.41
C GLU A 116 -29.70 -9.92 29.64
N ALA A 117 -30.11 -9.75 30.90
CA ALA A 117 -31.28 -8.92 31.21
C ALA A 117 -31.00 -7.43 30.90
N GLY A 118 -31.61 -6.93 29.82
CA GLY A 118 -31.51 -5.54 29.37
C GLY A 118 -30.50 -5.29 28.25
N VAL A 119 -29.74 -6.29 27.80
CA VAL A 119 -28.86 -6.20 26.62
C VAL A 119 -29.45 -7.05 25.49
N VAL A 120 -29.80 -6.42 24.37
CA VAL A 120 -30.45 -7.08 23.22
C VAL A 120 -29.42 -7.75 22.31
N ALA A 121 -28.39 -6.99 21.93
CA ALA A 121 -27.40 -7.41 20.96
C ALA A 121 -26.03 -6.78 21.23
N GLU A 122 -25.00 -7.53 20.89
CA GLU A 122 -23.61 -7.08 20.78
C GLU A 122 -23.18 -7.15 19.31
N MET A 123 -22.81 -6.02 18.72
CA MET A 123 -22.29 -5.91 17.37
C MET A 123 -20.79 -5.70 17.42
N TYR A 124 -20.07 -6.38 16.53
CA TYR A 124 -18.64 -6.25 16.35
C TYR A 124 -18.42 -5.78 14.91
N VAL A 125 -17.77 -4.64 14.76
CA VAL A 125 -17.52 -3.95 13.49
C VAL A 125 -16.12 -3.32 13.54
N TYR A 126 -15.58 -2.87 12.42
CA TYR A 126 -14.24 -2.29 12.36
C TYR A 126 -14.20 -1.01 11.51
N GLN A 127 -13.19 -0.18 11.73
CA GLN A 127 -13.00 0.99 10.89
C GLN A 127 -12.41 0.60 9.52
N GLN A 128 -13.09 1.00 8.45
CA GLN A 128 -12.61 0.95 7.06
C GLN A 128 -13.04 2.28 6.42
N GLY A 129 -12.17 3.28 6.51
CA GLY A 129 -12.55 4.70 6.35
C GLY A 129 -13.51 5.17 7.46
N GLY A 130 -14.81 4.91 7.27
CA GLY A 130 -15.86 5.02 8.29
C GLY A 130 -15.84 3.84 9.27
N VAL A 131 -17.02 3.36 9.68
CA VAL A 131 -17.19 2.06 10.35
C VAL A 131 -17.91 1.13 9.38
N HIS A 132 -17.22 0.06 8.97
CA HIS A 132 -17.74 -0.89 7.99
C HIS A 132 -18.94 -1.65 8.54
N ASN A 133 -19.98 -1.81 7.70
CA ASN A 133 -21.21 -2.54 8.01
C ASN A 133 -21.93 -2.08 9.30
N LEU A 134 -21.74 -0.83 9.74
CA LEU A 134 -22.34 -0.36 10.99
C LEU A 134 -23.88 -0.39 10.94
N GLN A 135 -24.47 0.04 9.81
CA GLN A 135 -25.92 0.13 9.69
C GLN A 135 -26.53 -1.25 9.42
N HIS A 136 -25.80 -2.14 8.72
CA HIS A 136 -26.08 -3.56 8.51
C HIS A 136 -26.17 -4.31 9.85
N GLU A 137 -25.09 -4.30 10.63
CA GLU A 137 -25.04 -4.99 11.92
C GLU A 137 -26.04 -4.39 12.92
N PHE A 138 -26.18 -3.06 12.96
CA PHE A 138 -27.18 -2.44 13.81
C PHE A 138 -28.62 -2.86 13.41
N SER A 139 -28.88 -3.05 12.12
CA SER A 139 -30.16 -3.55 11.61
C SER A 139 -30.44 -5.02 11.93
N HIS A 140 -29.43 -5.87 12.05
CA HIS A 140 -29.59 -7.22 12.64
C HIS A 140 -30.13 -7.14 14.07
N GLY A 141 -29.55 -6.28 14.91
CA GLY A 141 -30.04 -6.06 16.26
C GLY A 141 -31.46 -5.50 16.31
N LEU A 142 -31.76 -4.49 15.50
CA LEU A 142 -33.11 -3.92 15.40
C LEU A 142 -34.13 -4.96 14.92
N THR A 143 -33.73 -5.86 14.02
CA THR A 143 -34.55 -6.99 13.56
C THR A 143 -34.83 -7.97 14.70
N TYR A 144 -33.82 -8.35 15.50
CA TYR A 144 -34.01 -9.21 16.67
C TYR A 144 -34.92 -8.57 17.73
N PHE A 145 -34.80 -7.26 17.96
CA PHE A 145 -35.72 -6.50 18.81
C PHE A 145 -37.15 -6.48 18.23
N ALA A 146 -37.30 -6.27 16.92
CA ALA A 146 -38.57 -6.25 16.22
C ALA A 146 -39.30 -7.61 16.24
N THR A 147 -38.59 -8.74 16.28
CA THR A 147 -39.20 -10.08 16.41
C THR A 147 -39.40 -10.54 17.85
N GLY A 148 -38.94 -9.78 18.85
CA GLY A 148 -38.93 -10.25 20.25
C GLY A 148 -37.98 -11.44 20.47
N GLY A 149 -36.85 -11.45 19.77
CA GLY A 149 -35.82 -12.49 19.87
C GLY A 149 -36.16 -13.81 19.21
N LYS A 150 -36.97 -13.78 18.15
CA LYS A 150 -37.36 -14.97 17.36
C LYS A 150 -36.64 -14.98 16.01
N SER A 151 -36.30 -16.18 15.55
CA SER A 151 -35.64 -16.43 14.26
C SER A 151 -36.52 -16.07 13.07
N LEU A 152 -35.89 -15.52 12.04
CA LEU A 152 -36.41 -15.34 10.69
C LEU A 152 -35.71 -16.32 9.72
N PRO A 153 -36.25 -16.54 8.52
CA PRO A 153 -35.46 -17.06 7.40
C PRO A 153 -34.23 -16.18 7.17
N THR A 154 -33.05 -16.79 7.01
CA THR A 154 -31.75 -16.09 6.89
C THR A 154 -31.79 -15.00 5.82
N VAL A 155 -32.36 -15.31 4.65
CA VAL A 155 -32.53 -14.36 3.54
C VAL A 155 -33.32 -13.11 3.89
N LEU A 156 -34.34 -13.22 4.75
CA LEU A 156 -35.08 -12.03 5.22
C LEU A 156 -34.29 -11.25 6.28
N MET A 157 -33.44 -11.91 7.06
CA MET A 157 -32.57 -11.26 8.05
C MET A 157 -31.47 -10.45 7.38
N GLU A 158 -30.75 -11.05 6.41
CA GLU A 158 -29.71 -10.36 5.62
C GLU A 158 -30.31 -9.29 4.72
N GLY A 159 -31.40 -9.60 4.03
CA GLY A 159 -32.04 -8.64 3.14
C GLY A 159 -32.58 -7.39 3.84
N ILE A 160 -32.95 -7.50 5.14
CA ILE A 160 -33.33 -6.34 5.94
C ILE A 160 -32.08 -5.51 6.29
N ALA A 161 -30.98 -6.17 6.66
CA ALA A 161 -29.74 -5.49 7.01
C ALA A 161 -29.14 -4.75 5.80
N ASP A 162 -29.02 -5.43 4.64
CA ASP A 162 -28.60 -4.83 3.37
C ASP A 162 -29.48 -3.62 2.99
N TYR A 163 -30.80 -3.74 3.15
CA TYR A 163 -31.75 -2.66 2.83
C TYR A 163 -31.53 -1.39 3.66
N PHE A 164 -31.02 -1.51 4.89
CA PHE A 164 -30.75 -0.36 5.76
C PHE A 164 -29.33 0.20 5.64
N GLU A 165 -28.34 -0.62 5.32
CA GLU A 165 -26.99 -0.15 4.93
C GLU A 165 -27.05 0.74 3.68
N HIS A 166 -27.97 0.46 2.74
CA HIS A 166 -28.10 1.21 1.49
C HIS A 166 -29.22 2.27 1.47
N HIS A 167 -29.85 2.56 2.62
CA HIS A 167 -31.08 3.37 2.69
C HIS A 167 -30.85 4.89 2.57
N SER A 168 -29.78 5.41 3.15
CA SER A 168 -29.42 6.84 3.14
C SER A 168 -28.96 7.32 1.76
N ASP A 169 -28.22 6.45 1.08
CA ASP A 169 -27.43 6.79 -0.10
C ASP A 169 -28.22 6.62 -1.41
N HIS A 170 -29.48 6.18 -1.33
CA HIS A 170 -30.29 5.72 -2.46
C HIS A 170 -29.58 4.66 -3.34
N LYS A 171 -28.57 3.97 -2.78
CA LYS A 171 -27.72 2.96 -3.44
C LYS A 171 -28.44 1.61 -3.59
N PHE A 172 -29.61 1.61 -4.23
CA PHE A 172 -30.34 0.41 -4.65
C PHE A 172 -29.55 -0.47 -5.66
N ASN A 173 -28.32 -0.07 -6.00
CA ASN A 173 -27.83 -0.13 -7.36
C ASN A 173 -26.45 -0.78 -7.53
N ALA A 174 -25.67 -0.97 -6.46
CA ALA A 174 -24.39 -1.69 -6.52
C ALA A 174 -24.51 -3.18 -6.14
N GLN A 175 -25.22 -3.52 -5.04
CA GLN A 175 -25.30 -4.91 -4.55
C GLN A 175 -26.63 -5.61 -4.90
N GLY A 176 -27.78 -5.03 -4.53
CA GLY A 176 -29.11 -5.62 -4.75
C GLY A 176 -29.54 -5.74 -6.22
N SER A 177 -28.84 -5.03 -7.10
CA SER A 177 -29.06 -4.97 -8.55
C SER A 177 -28.58 -6.21 -9.32
N SER A 178 -27.53 -6.87 -8.82
CA SER A 178 -26.73 -7.88 -9.56
C SER A 178 -27.31 -9.32 -9.56
N ILE A 179 -28.55 -9.48 -9.13
CA ILE A 179 -29.27 -10.78 -9.08
C ILE A 179 -29.57 -11.28 -10.50
N ASP A 180 -29.89 -10.34 -11.40
CA ASP A 180 -30.21 -10.56 -12.81
C ASP A 180 -29.12 -11.32 -13.58
N LYS A 181 -27.85 -11.07 -13.25
CA LYS A 181 -26.67 -11.74 -13.84
C LYS A 181 -26.29 -13.08 -13.18
N THR A 182 -27.09 -13.60 -12.25
CA THR A 182 -26.79 -14.87 -11.55
C THR A 182 -27.94 -15.87 -11.70
N GLU A 183 -27.71 -17.15 -11.39
CA GLU A 183 -28.77 -18.18 -11.42
C GLU A 183 -29.97 -17.82 -10.50
N ALA A 184 -29.77 -16.89 -9.56
CA ALA A 184 -30.75 -16.32 -8.66
C ALA A 184 -32.03 -15.83 -9.34
N ALA A 185 -31.92 -15.18 -10.50
CA ALA A 185 -33.07 -14.63 -11.23
C ALA A 185 -34.11 -15.71 -11.61
N ASN A 186 -33.69 -16.97 -11.68
CA ASN A 186 -34.57 -18.10 -12.00
C ASN A 186 -35.18 -18.76 -10.75
N LEU A 187 -34.68 -18.50 -9.54
CA LEU A 187 -35.17 -19.11 -8.32
C LEU A 187 -36.58 -18.62 -7.96
N ASP A 188 -37.42 -19.54 -7.51
CA ASP A 188 -38.72 -19.20 -6.93
C ASP A 188 -38.55 -18.69 -5.49
N LEU A 189 -39.47 -17.85 -5.00
CA LEU A 189 -39.48 -17.33 -3.63
C LEU A 189 -39.47 -18.45 -2.58
N SER A 190 -40.08 -19.60 -2.88
CA SER A 190 -40.03 -20.79 -2.02
C SER A 190 -38.62 -21.41 -1.89
N ARG A 191 -37.73 -21.20 -2.88
CA ARG A 191 -36.31 -21.57 -2.78
C ARG A 191 -35.50 -20.47 -2.12
N ILE A 192 -35.72 -19.22 -2.53
CA ILE A 192 -35.04 -18.03 -1.98
C ILE A 192 -35.21 -17.99 -0.46
N LEU A 193 -36.43 -18.12 0.06
CA LEU A 193 -36.71 -18.12 1.52
C LEU A 193 -36.13 -19.33 2.29
N ASN A 194 -35.56 -20.32 1.61
CA ASN A 194 -34.90 -21.49 2.21
C ASN A 194 -33.39 -21.51 1.93
N LEU A 195 -32.79 -20.42 1.42
CA LEU A 195 -31.34 -20.31 1.35
C LEU A 195 -30.77 -20.03 2.75
N GLU A 196 -29.69 -20.73 3.07
CA GLU A 196 -28.94 -20.63 4.32
C GLU A 196 -27.45 -20.49 4.01
N TYR A 197 -26.67 -20.04 4.99
CA TYR A 197 -25.23 -19.97 4.87
C TYR A 197 -24.58 -21.35 4.68
N SER A 198 -23.46 -21.37 3.95
CA SER A 198 -22.64 -22.55 3.70
C SER A 198 -21.15 -22.20 3.68
N GLU A 199 -20.30 -23.22 3.53
CA GLU A 199 -18.86 -23.03 3.30
C GLU A 199 -18.54 -22.45 1.89
N ASN A 200 -19.53 -22.38 0.98
CA ASN A 200 -19.36 -21.75 -0.34
C ASN A 200 -19.72 -20.26 -0.29
N SER A 201 -18.72 -19.40 -0.54
CA SER A 201 -18.87 -17.95 -0.59
C SER A 201 -19.86 -17.47 -1.67
N GLU A 202 -19.99 -18.18 -2.79
CA GLU A 202 -20.96 -17.83 -3.84
C GLU A 202 -22.41 -18.06 -3.37
N ALA A 203 -22.65 -19.16 -2.63
CA ALA A 203 -23.96 -19.44 -2.04
C ALA A 203 -24.30 -18.46 -0.90
N ASN A 204 -23.30 -17.95 -0.19
CA ASN A 204 -23.49 -16.90 0.80
C ASN A 204 -23.82 -15.56 0.12
N SER A 205 -23.08 -15.17 -0.93
CA SER A 205 -23.39 -13.97 -1.73
C SER A 205 -24.82 -13.99 -2.30
N LEU A 206 -25.31 -15.18 -2.68
CA LEU A 206 -26.69 -15.37 -3.12
C LEU A 206 -27.74 -15.05 -2.04
N VAL A 207 -27.47 -15.32 -0.76
CA VAL A 207 -28.35 -15.00 0.38
C VAL A 207 -28.57 -13.50 0.50
N TYR A 208 -27.48 -12.72 0.59
CA TYR A 208 -27.51 -11.24 0.67
C TYR A 208 -28.29 -10.65 -0.50
N LYS A 209 -27.82 -10.93 -1.73
CA LYS A 209 -28.40 -10.37 -2.97
C LYS A 209 -29.90 -10.67 -3.08
N THR A 210 -30.31 -11.94 -2.99
CA THR A 210 -31.74 -12.30 -3.10
C THR A 210 -32.59 -11.78 -1.95
N GLY A 211 -32.01 -11.64 -0.75
CA GLY A 211 -32.63 -11.00 0.40
C GLY A 211 -32.93 -9.54 0.11
N HIS A 212 -31.91 -8.75 -0.24
CA HIS A 212 -32.02 -7.31 -0.45
C HIS A 212 -33.13 -6.97 -1.47
N ALA A 213 -33.12 -7.58 -2.65
CA ALA A 213 -34.17 -7.30 -3.65
C ALA A 213 -35.56 -7.78 -3.23
N LEU A 214 -35.67 -8.87 -2.46
CA LEU A 214 -36.96 -9.29 -1.91
C LEU A 214 -37.50 -8.25 -0.91
N ILE A 215 -36.64 -7.70 -0.04
CA ILE A 215 -37.05 -6.65 0.89
C ILE A 215 -37.43 -5.37 0.13
N MET A 216 -36.65 -4.97 -0.88
CA MET A 216 -36.95 -3.85 -1.77
C MET A 216 -38.31 -4.00 -2.47
N TYR A 217 -38.59 -5.18 -3.06
CA TYR A 217 -39.88 -5.49 -3.68
C TYR A 217 -41.02 -5.38 -2.67
N LEU A 218 -40.85 -5.96 -1.47
CA LEU A 218 -41.84 -5.95 -0.41
C LEU A 218 -42.08 -4.52 0.11
N GLN A 219 -41.05 -3.71 0.34
CA GLN A 219 -41.21 -2.32 0.77
C GLN A 219 -41.89 -1.46 -0.31
N THR A 220 -41.55 -1.67 -1.59
CA THR A 220 -42.11 -0.90 -2.71
C THR A 220 -43.59 -1.23 -2.96
N ASN A 221 -43.93 -2.51 -2.99
CA ASN A 221 -45.24 -2.98 -3.46
C ASN A 221 -46.19 -3.41 -2.32
N HIS A 222 -45.65 -3.88 -1.20
CA HIS A 222 -46.40 -4.47 -0.08
C HIS A 222 -45.86 -4.01 1.29
N PRO A 223 -45.68 -2.70 1.56
CA PRO A 223 -44.89 -2.18 2.69
C PRO A 223 -45.33 -2.69 4.07
N ASN A 224 -46.61 -3.02 4.23
CA ASN A 224 -47.13 -3.56 5.49
C ASN A 224 -46.81 -5.06 5.70
N LEU A 225 -46.59 -5.85 4.65
CA LEU A 225 -46.52 -7.31 4.72
C LEU A 225 -45.37 -7.80 5.62
N LEU A 226 -44.20 -7.17 5.50
CA LEU A 226 -43.03 -7.48 6.32
C LEU A 226 -43.17 -6.95 7.76
N SER A 227 -43.71 -5.74 7.95
CA SER A 227 -44.02 -5.17 9.27
C SER A 227 -45.03 -6.03 10.06
N ASP A 228 -46.10 -6.47 9.40
CA ASP A 228 -47.11 -7.39 9.95
C ASP A 228 -46.47 -8.75 10.31
N TYR A 229 -45.54 -9.27 9.49
CA TYR A 229 -44.86 -10.53 9.74
C TYR A 229 -43.96 -10.48 10.98
N LEU A 230 -43.10 -9.45 11.08
CA LEU A 230 -42.28 -9.19 12.27
C LEU A 230 -43.15 -9.02 13.53
N SER A 231 -44.27 -8.28 13.41
CA SER A 231 -45.21 -8.05 14.51
C SER A 231 -45.93 -9.32 14.97
N ALA A 232 -46.37 -10.17 14.03
CA ALA A 232 -47.00 -11.45 14.33
C ALA A 232 -46.03 -12.43 15.02
N ILE A 233 -44.76 -12.42 14.61
CA ILE A 233 -43.68 -13.17 15.28
C ILE A 233 -43.48 -12.66 16.71
N ARG A 234 -43.36 -11.33 16.92
CA ARG A 234 -43.18 -10.70 18.24
C ARG A 234 -44.35 -10.99 19.18
N ALA A 235 -45.58 -11.03 18.66
CA ALA A 235 -46.78 -11.39 19.39
C ALA A 235 -46.88 -12.90 19.72
N GLY A 236 -46.05 -13.75 19.11
CA GLY A 236 -46.12 -15.21 19.23
C GLY A 236 -47.30 -15.84 18.47
N ASP A 237 -47.95 -15.11 17.55
CA ASP A 237 -49.03 -15.64 16.73
C ASP A 237 -48.46 -16.47 15.56
N SER A 238 -48.21 -17.75 15.85
CA SER A 238 -47.70 -18.72 14.88
C SER A 238 -48.66 -19.00 13.72
N SER A 239 -49.95 -18.69 13.86
CA SER A 239 -50.93 -18.87 12.79
C SER A 239 -50.84 -17.69 11.80
N ARG A 240 -50.81 -16.46 12.32
CA ARG A 240 -50.70 -15.25 11.49
C ARG A 240 -49.32 -15.11 10.87
N SER A 241 -48.23 -15.40 11.59
CA SER A 241 -46.88 -15.34 11.03
C SER A 241 -46.67 -16.38 9.91
N LYS A 242 -47.18 -17.60 10.07
CA LYS A 242 -47.15 -18.61 9.01
C LYS A 242 -47.97 -18.17 7.79
N GLN A 243 -49.17 -17.63 8.00
CA GLN A 243 -50.01 -17.10 6.90
C GLN A 243 -49.27 -16.00 6.13
N LEU A 244 -48.60 -15.08 6.83
CA LEU A 244 -47.87 -13.96 6.21
C LEU A 244 -46.63 -14.44 5.44
N LEU A 245 -45.93 -15.48 5.92
CA LEU A 245 -44.83 -16.09 5.16
C LEU A 245 -45.32 -16.84 3.91
N GLU A 246 -46.48 -17.51 4.00
CA GLU A 246 -47.17 -18.12 2.84
C GLU A 246 -47.67 -17.04 1.85
N GLU A 247 -48.04 -15.86 2.34
CA GLU A 247 -48.42 -14.68 1.52
C GLU A 247 -47.20 -14.13 0.77
N ILE A 248 -46.05 -13.93 1.45
CA ILE A 248 -44.76 -13.58 0.79
C ILE A 248 -44.42 -14.60 -0.32
N GLN A 249 -44.55 -15.90 -0.06
CA GLN A 249 -44.29 -16.95 -1.06
C GLN A 249 -45.20 -16.87 -2.30
N GLN A 250 -46.43 -16.38 -2.15
CA GLN A 250 -47.39 -16.25 -3.27
C GLN A 250 -47.04 -15.11 -4.24
N HIS A 251 -46.15 -14.20 -3.87
CA HIS A 251 -45.69 -13.11 -4.74
C HIS A 251 -44.70 -13.56 -5.84
N ASN A 252 -44.43 -14.86 -5.99
CA ASN A 252 -43.37 -15.41 -6.86
C ASN A 252 -43.28 -14.76 -8.26
N ASP A 253 -44.39 -14.77 -8.99
CA ASP A 253 -44.41 -14.31 -10.38
C ASP A 253 -44.39 -12.78 -10.47
N ALA A 254 -44.96 -12.10 -9.46
CA ALA A 254 -44.93 -10.64 -9.36
C ALA A 254 -43.55 -10.11 -8.97
N PHE A 255 -42.84 -10.81 -8.08
CA PHE A 255 -41.44 -10.55 -7.75
C PHE A 255 -40.53 -10.77 -8.96
N LYS A 256 -40.71 -11.88 -9.69
CA LYS A 256 -39.95 -12.14 -10.94
C LYS A 256 -40.22 -11.09 -12.02
N GLY A 257 -41.47 -10.63 -12.17
CA GLY A 257 -41.81 -9.52 -13.05
C GLY A 257 -41.13 -8.22 -12.64
N TRP A 258 -41.26 -7.83 -11.36
CA TRP A 258 -40.61 -6.63 -10.82
C TRP A 258 -39.08 -6.68 -10.93
N LEU A 259 -38.45 -7.84 -10.68
CA LEU A 259 -37.01 -8.03 -10.81
C LEU A 259 -36.53 -7.85 -12.26
N ALA A 260 -37.31 -8.31 -13.24
CA ALA A 260 -37.01 -8.09 -14.65
C ALA A 260 -37.15 -6.60 -15.04
N GLU A 261 -38.22 -5.95 -14.58
CA GLU A 261 -38.48 -4.51 -14.79
C GLU A 261 -37.45 -3.60 -14.11
N ASN A 262 -36.88 -4.04 -12.98
CA ASN A 262 -35.89 -3.29 -12.18
C ASN A 262 -34.48 -3.92 -12.28
N SER A 263 -34.19 -4.58 -13.41
CA SER A 263 -32.89 -5.17 -13.70
C SER A 263 -31.87 -4.12 -14.17
N THR A 264 -30.60 -4.45 -14.03
CA THR A 264 -29.46 -3.60 -14.37
C THR A 264 -29.40 -3.39 -15.87
N ASP A 265 -29.68 -4.45 -16.65
CA ASP A 265 -29.72 -4.36 -18.10
C ASP A 265 -30.85 -3.42 -18.61
N VAL A 266 -32.01 -3.37 -17.95
CA VAL A 266 -33.08 -2.40 -18.29
C VAL A 266 -32.66 -0.96 -17.96
N ALA A 267 -32.10 -0.72 -16.78
CA ALA A 267 -31.60 0.62 -16.40
C ALA A 267 -30.51 1.12 -17.37
N MET A 268 -29.60 0.23 -17.79
CA MET A 268 -28.57 0.52 -18.79
C MET A 268 -29.13 0.71 -20.21
N GLN A 269 -30.21 0.02 -20.56
CA GLN A 269 -30.89 0.18 -21.84
C GLN A 269 -31.57 1.55 -21.95
N ASP A 270 -32.25 2.01 -20.89
CA ASP A 270 -32.97 3.29 -20.87
C ASP A 270 -32.03 4.48 -21.08
N ILE A 271 -30.85 4.46 -20.46
CA ILE A 271 -29.82 5.49 -20.64
C ILE A 271 -28.95 5.30 -21.89
N ASN A 272 -29.19 4.25 -22.70
CA ASN A 272 -28.44 3.93 -23.93
C ASN A 272 -26.96 3.59 -23.70
N ALA A 273 -26.65 2.91 -22.59
CA ALA A 273 -25.32 2.36 -22.34
C ALA A 273 -25.04 1.13 -23.24
N LEU A 274 -23.77 0.72 -23.25
CA LEU A 274 -23.25 -0.46 -23.93
C LEU A 274 -22.82 -1.51 -22.90
N GLN A 275 -22.84 -2.78 -23.28
CA GLN A 275 -22.38 -3.89 -22.44
C GLN A 275 -21.12 -4.50 -23.04
N VAL A 276 -20.12 -4.73 -22.19
CA VAL A 276 -18.91 -5.49 -22.53
C VAL A 276 -19.16 -6.95 -22.18
N THR A 277 -19.01 -7.84 -23.16
CA THR A 277 -19.47 -9.24 -23.10
C THR A 277 -18.39 -10.20 -23.60
N LYS A 278 -18.38 -11.43 -23.06
CA LYS A 278 -17.41 -12.46 -23.47
C LYS A 278 -17.60 -12.84 -24.95
N GLY A 279 -16.50 -12.76 -25.71
CA GLY A 279 -16.42 -13.08 -27.14
C GLY A 279 -15.73 -14.41 -27.40
N GLU A 280 -14.95 -14.47 -28.49
CA GLU A 280 -14.25 -15.68 -28.92
C GLU A 280 -13.13 -16.11 -27.94
N PHE A 281 -12.91 -17.42 -27.79
CA PHE A 281 -11.79 -17.98 -27.04
C PHE A 281 -10.44 -17.62 -27.69
N ILE A 282 -9.46 -17.30 -26.85
CA ILE A 282 -8.08 -16.96 -27.22
C ILE A 282 -7.16 -18.14 -26.88
N ALA A 283 -7.04 -18.47 -25.60
CA ALA A 283 -6.10 -19.46 -25.08
C ALA A 283 -6.48 -19.95 -23.67
N THR A 284 -5.83 -21.00 -23.19
CA THR A 284 -5.84 -21.39 -21.76
C THR A 284 -4.43 -21.20 -21.20
N GLY A 285 -4.33 -20.57 -20.03
CA GLY A 285 -3.10 -20.45 -19.24
C GLY A 285 -3.28 -20.98 -17.82
N GLN A 286 -2.33 -20.64 -16.95
CA GLN A 286 -2.38 -20.95 -15.52
C GLN A 286 -2.21 -19.67 -14.72
N GLU A 287 -3.05 -19.49 -13.70
CA GLU A 287 -3.02 -18.38 -12.76
C GLU A 287 -3.13 -18.89 -11.33
N ILE A 288 -2.81 -18.03 -10.35
CA ILE A 288 -3.01 -18.32 -8.92
C ILE A 288 -4.32 -17.66 -8.49
N VAL A 289 -5.34 -18.48 -8.25
CA VAL A 289 -6.69 -18.04 -7.89
C VAL A 289 -7.09 -18.67 -6.56
N GLY A 290 -7.37 -17.84 -5.55
CA GLY A 290 -7.73 -18.31 -4.20
C GLY A 290 -6.61 -19.10 -3.49
N GLY A 291 -5.34 -18.83 -3.79
CA GLY A 291 -4.21 -19.54 -3.21
C GLY A 291 -3.95 -20.93 -3.82
N GLU A 292 -4.46 -21.21 -5.02
CA GLU A 292 -4.21 -22.44 -5.77
C GLU A 292 -3.84 -22.09 -7.23
N ILE A 293 -2.98 -22.89 -7.86
CA ILE A 293 -2.73 -22.77 -9.30
C ILE A 293 -3.88 -23.42 -10.05
N LYS A 294 -4.62 -22.65 -10.85
CA LYS A 294 -5.77 -23.10 -11.64
C LYS A 294 -5.55 -22.81 -13.12
N ASN A 295 -6.18 -23.59 -13.98
CA ASN A 295 -6.26 -23.26 -15.39
C ASN A 295 -7.28 -22.13 -15.58
N VAL A 296 -6.91 -21.15 -16.39
CA VAL A 296 -7.76 -20.00 -16.74
C VAL A 296 -7.87 -19.91 -18.25
N SER A 297 -9.09 -19.86 -18.75
CA SER A 297 -9.41 -19.63 -20.16
C SER A 297 -9.58 -18.14 -20.41
N TYR A 298 -8.99 -17.66 -21.49
CA TYR A 298 -9.04 -16.27 -21.93
C TYR A 298 -9.90 -16.11 -23.18
N TYR A 299 -10.62 -15.00 -23.25
CA TYR A 299 -11.55 -14.69 -24.34
C TYR A 299 -11.44 -13.22 -24.74
N ARG A 300 -11.80 -12.90 -25.97
CA ARG A 300 -11.98 -11.51 -26.42
C ARG A 300 -13.13 -10.84 -25.66
N ALA A 301 -13.12 -9.50 -25.60
CA ALA A 301 -14.21 -8.71 -25.05
C ALA A 301 -14.95 -7.97 -26.18
N ASP A 302 -16.19 -8.38 -26.45
CA ASP A 302 -17.09 -7.74 -27.42
C ASP A 302 -17.83 -6.57 -26.77
N ILE A 303 -17.95 -5.46 -27.48
CA ILE A 303 -18.77 -4.30 -27.09
C ILE A 303 -20.10 -4.40 -27.82
N LYS A 304 -21.21 -4.49 -27.09
CA LYS A 304 -22.56 -4.66 -27.64
C LYS A 304 -23.50 -3.57 -27.14
N THR A 305 -24.52 -3.22 -27.91
CA THR A 305 -25.69 -2.50 -27.36
C THR A 305 -26.44 -3.42 -26.41
N MET A 306 -27.28 -2.88 -25.52
CA MET A 306 -28.14 -3.68 -24.65
C MET A 306 -29.12 -4.60 -25.41
N ASN A 307 -29.34 -4.37 -26.71
CA ASN A 307 -30.14 -5.24 -27.58
C ASN A 307 -29.33 -6.39 -28.22
N GLY A 308 -28.03 -6.52 -27.90
CA GLY A 308 -27.14 -7.56 -28.40
C GLY A 308 -26.46 -7.27 -29.76
N GLU A 309 -26.64 -6.08 -30.33
CA GLU A 309 -25.92 -5.67 -31.56
C GLU A 309 -24.45 -5.43 -31.23
N ASN A 310 -23.53 -6.16 -31.88
CA ASN A 310 -22.09 -5.92 -31.73
C ASN A 310 -21.72 -4.61 -32.45
N VAL A 311 -21.15 -3.68 -31.67
CA VAL A 311 -20.72 -2.35 -32.12
C VAL A 311 -19.22 -2.14 -31.89
N GLY A 312 -18.45 -3.18 -31.58
CA GLY A 312 -17.02 -3.05 -31.27
C GLY A 312 -16.45 -4.23 -30.51
N SER A 313 -15.16 -4.14 -30.20
CA SER A 313 -14.44 -5.08 -29.34
C SER A 313 -13.15 -4.46 -28.85
N PHE A 314 -12.74 -4.81 -27.63
CA PHE A 314 -11.41 -4.49 -27.15
C PHE A 314 -10.38 -5.42 -27.78
N SER A 315 -9.23 -4.86 -28.13
CA SER A 315 -8.04 -5.64 -28.50
C SER A 315 -7.50 -6.35 -27.25
N PRO A 316 -7.11 -7.64 -27.29
CA PRO A 316 -6.29 -8.23 -26.24
C PRO A 316 -4.81 -7.83 -26.37
N VAL A 317 -4.45 -7.06 -27.41
CA VAL A 317 -3.07 -6.65 -27.75
C VAL A 317 -2.88 -5.13 -27.58
N GLU A 318 -1.80 -4.77 -26.87
CA GLU A 318 -1.27 -3.40 -26.72
C GLU A 318 -0.03 -3.20 -27.61
N HIS A 319 0.19 -1.97 -28.07
CA HIS A 319 1.35 -1.60 -28.88
C HIS A 319 2.07 -0.39 -28.28
N VAL A 320 3.26 -0.60 -27.69
CA VAL A 320 4.03 0.45 -27.00
C VAL A 320 5.49 0.46 -27.41
N ALA A 321 6.17 1.58 -27.17
CA ALA A 321 7.61 1.63 -27.11
C ALA A 321 8.09 0.92 -25.85
N PHE A 322 9.13 0.11 -25.98
CA PHE A 322 9.88 -0.44 -24.86
C PHE A 322 11.36 -0.11 -25.07
N TYR A 323 11.90 0.78 -24.24
CA TYR A 323 13.08 1.57 -24.53
C TYR A 323 12.95 2.25 -25.90
N ASP A 324 13.75 1.82 -26.87
CA ASP A 324 13.85 2.40 -28.21
C ASP A 324 13.34 1.48 -29.33
N ILE A 325 12.69 0.36 -28.98
CA ILE A 325 12.01 -0.56 -29.90
C ILE A 325 10.49 -0.51 -29.73
N ALA A 326 9.75 -1.01 -30.72
CA ALA A 326 8.31 -1.21 -30.58
C ALA A 326 8.06 -2.61 -30.00
N ARG A 327 7.04 -2.76 -29.19
CA ARG A 327 6.62 -4.04 -28.61
C ARG A 327 5.11 -4.18 -28.74
N ALA A 328 4.67 -5.30 -29.31
CA ALA A 328 3.29 -5.75 -29.23
C ALA A 328 3.17 -6.75 -28.08
N VAL A 329 2.15 -6.64 -27.21
CA VAL A 329 1.91 -7.57 -26.09
C VAL A 329 0.46 -8.03 -26.09
N ASN A 330 0.22 -9.33 -26.16
CA ASN A 330 -1.09 -9.93 -25.90
C ASN A 330 -1.26 -10.10 -24.38
N ARG A 331 -2.03 -9.21 -23.74
CA ARG A 331 -2.14 -9.13 -22.27
C ARG A 331 -2.87 -10.31 -21.64
N ALA A 332 -3.81 -10.90 -22.38
CA ALA A 332 -4.48 -12.13 -21.98
C ALA A 332 -3.52 -13.33 -21.79
N THR A 333 -2.35 -13.34 -22.45
CA THR A 333 -1.39 -14.46 -22.39
C THR A 333 0.01 -14.06 -21.94
N ASN A 334 0.29 -12.76 -21.84
CA ASN A 334 1.63 -12.18 -21.67
C ASN A 334 2.65 -12.68 -22.71
N ASP A 335 2.19 -12.96 -23.92
CA ASP A 335 3.04 -13.14 -25.10
C ASP A 335 3.38 -11.79 -25.73
N SER A 336 4.64 -11.63 -26.15
CA SER A 336 5.15 -10.37 -26.69
C SER A 336 6.01 -10.57 -27.94
N LEU A 337 5.92 -9.63 -28.88
CA LEU A 337 6.82 -9.49 -30.02
C LEU A 337 7.60 -8.18 -29.89
N ASP A 338 8.92 -8.29 -29.82
CA ASP A 338 9.86 -7.17 -29.88
C ASP A 338 10.13 -6.84 -31.36
N ILE A 339 9.98 -5.59 -31.75
CA ILE A 339 10.03 -5.14 -33.15
C ILE A 339 11.15 -4.13 -33.29
N SER A 340 12.24 -4.59 -33.90
CA SER A 340 13.47 -3.82 -34.08
C SER A 340 13.26 -2.57 -34.94
N LYS A 341 14.14 -1.57 -34.76
CA LYS A 341 14.05 -0.25 -35.41
C LYS A 341 14.00 -0.28 -36.93
N GLU A 342 14.53 -1.32 -37.58
CA GLU A 342 14.44 -1.46 -39.04
C GLU A 342 13.00 -1.68 -39.51
N TYR A 343 12.11 -2.18 -38.65
CA TYR A 343 10.68 -2.41 -38.89
C TYR A 343 9.76 -1.34 -38.26
N HIS A 344 10.27 -0.14 -37.94
CA HIS A 344 9.48 0.98 -37.37
C HIS A 344 8.67 1.75 -38.42
N PHE A 345 8.01 1.03 -39.32
CA PHE A 345 7.06 1.58 -40.28
C PHE A 345 5.78 0.74 -40.28
N LEU A 346 4.65 1.38 -40.58
CA LEU A 346 3.37 0.72 -40.78
C LEU A 346 2.98 0.80 -42.25
N LYS A 347 2.77 -0.36 -42.86
CA LYS A 347 2.27 -0.51 -44.22
C LYS A 347 0.76 -0.75 -44.19
N VAL A 348 0.00 0.00 -44.97
CA VAL A 348 -1.42 -0.25 -45.19
C VAL A 348 -1.57 -1.48 -46.09
N ILE A 349 -2.24 -2.52 -45.60
CA ILE A 349 -2.51 -3.77 -46.33
C ILE A 349 -4.00 -4.08 -46.37
N LYS A 350 -4.41 -4.96 -47.29
CA LYS A 350 -5.70 -5.65 -47.20
C LYS A 350 -5.49 -7.10 -46.77
N THR A 351 -6.22 -7.52 -45.75
CA THR A 351 -6.27 -8.92 -45.33
C THR A 351 -7.12 -9.76 -46.32
N PRO A 352 -7.02 -11.11 -46.30
CA PRO A 352 -7.72 -11.97 -47.26
C PRO A 352 -9.25 -11.85 -47.24
N ASP A 353 -9.83 -11.40 -46.13
CA ASP A 353 -11.26 -11.10 -45.96
C ASP A 353 -11.68 -9.72 -46.49
N GLY A 354 -10.72 -8.92 -46.97
CA GLY A 354 -10.93 -7.58 -47.54
C GLY A 354 -10.90 -6.44 -46.53
N GLN A 355 -10.67 -6.69 -45.23
CA GLN A 355 -10.46 -5.61 -44.26
C GLN A 355 -9.14 -4.87 -44.55
N THR A 356 -9.09 -3.59 -44.23
CA THR A 356 -7.86 -2.79 -44.33
C THR A 356 -7.19 -2.72 -42.97
N LYS A 357 -5.88 -3.04 -42.91
CA LYS A 357 -5.07 -3.11 -41.68
C LYS A 357 -3.77 -2.35 -41.84
N LEU A 358 -3.14 -2.03 -40.73
CA LEU A 358 -1.74 -1.57 -40.66
C LEU A 358 -0.87 -2.75 -40.23
N THR A 359 0.25 -2.99 -40.91
CA THR A 359 1.20 -4.04 -40.52
C THR A 359 2.62 -3.50 -40.40
N TYR A 360 3.40 -4.02 -39.45
CA TYR A 360 4.81 -3.62 -39.29
C TYR A 360 5.64 -3.96 -40.53
N SER A 361 6.49 -3.03 -40.95
CA SER A 361 7.29 -3.15 -42.17
C SER A 361 8.59 -2.36 -42.09
N ASP A 362 9.54 -2.69 -42.96
CA ASP A 362 10.70 -1.85 -43.24
C ASP A 362 10.30 -0.61 -44.06
N GLN A 363 11.24 0.32 -44.21
CA GLN A 363 11.05 1.56 -44.99
C GLN A 363 10.76 1.30 -46.49
N GLN A 364 11.06 0.11 -47.00
CA GLN A 364 10.80 -0.29 -48.39
C GLN A 364 9.46 -1.04 -48.55
N GLY A 365 8.72 -1.28 -47.45
CA GLY A 365 7.44 -1.98 -47.44
C GLY A 365 7.54 -3.51 -47.36
N GLY A 366 8.72 -4.04 -47.00
CA GLY A 366 8.92 -5.44 -46.62
C GLY A 366 8.35 -5.69 -45.23
N GLU A 367 7.39 -6.60 -45.12
CA GLU A 367 6.62 -6.79 -43.88
C GLU A 367 7.41 -7.59 -42.84
N TYR A 368 7.31 -7.19 -41.57
CA TYR A 368 8.03 -7.78 -40.43
C TYR A 368 7.79 -9.28 -40.30
N GLN A 369 6.57 -9.77 -40.61
CA GLN A 369 6.22 -11.20 -40.61
C GLN A 369 7.09 -12.08 -41.52
N ASN A 370 7.75 -11.49 -42.52
CA ASN A 370 8.65 -12.21 -43.42
C ASN A 370 10.11 -12.25 -42.90
N SER A 371 10.43 -11.51 -41.84
CA SER A 371 11.77 -11.41 -41.27
C SER A 371 12.20 -12.70 -40.54
N LEU A 372 13.52 -12.88 -40.40
CA LEU A 372 14.06 -13.96 -39.56
C LEU A 372 13.82 -13.68 -38.07
N GLU A 373 13.79 -12.41 -37.67
CA GLU A 373 13.53 -11.98 -36.29
C GLU A 373 12.13 -12.42 -35.84
N TYR A 374 11.09 -12.08 -36.60
CA TYR A 374 9.71 -12.51 -36.35
C TYR A 374 9.62 -14.03 -36.25
N LYS A 375 10.19 -14.78 -37.21
CA LYS A 375 10.17 -16.25 -37.22
C LYS A 375 10.82 -16.84 -35.96
N MET A 376 11.93 -16.28 -35.51
CA MET A 376 12.58 -16.71 -34.27
C MET A 376 11.74 -16.40 -33.02
N GLN A 377 11.00 -15.30 -33.00
CA GLN A 377 10.11 -14.94 -31.89
C GLN A 377 8.82 -15.78 -31.88
N ALA A 378 8.16 -15.95 -33.04
CA ALA A 378 7.02 -16.85 -33.23
C ALA A 378 7.36 -18.28 -32.79
N PHE A 379 8.56 -18.79 -33.13
CA PHE A 379 9.02 -20.10 -32.67
C PHE A 379 9.24 -20.18 -31.15
N ARG A 380 9.76 -19.11 -30.51
CA ARG A 380 9.91 -19.05 -29.04
C ARG A 380 8.55 -19.05 -28.33
N MET A 381 7.61 -18.25 -28.83
CA MET A 381 6.23 -18.19 -28.33
C MET A 381 5.55 -19.54 -28.45
N LEU A 382 5.57 -20.14 -29.64
CA LEU A 382 5.05 -21.48 -29.91
C LEU A 382 5.66 -22.58 -29.01
N SER A 383 6.96 -22.46 -28.69
CA SER A 383 7.65 -23.38 -27.77
C SER A 383 7.20 -23.28 -26.31
N LYS A 384 6.46 -22.22 -25.90
CA LYS A 384 5.78 -22.17 -24.59
C LYS A 384 4.58 -23.13 -24.56
N TYR A 385 3.93 -23.33 -25.70
CA TYR A 385 2.71 -24.14 -25.82
C TYR A 385 3.00 -25.60 -26.22
N ASP A 386 4.14 -25.88 -26.85
CA ASP A 386 4.68 -27.24 -27.00
C ASP A 386 6.20 -27.27 -26.73
N GLU A 387 6.56 -27.71 -25.52
CA GLU A 387 7.94 -27.87 -25.06
C GLU A 387 8.75 -28.85 -25.93
N GLY A 388 8.09 -29.77 -26.62
CA GLY A 388 8.72 -30.76 -27.50
C GLY A 388 9.33 -30.14 -28.77
N LEU A 389 8.73 -29.05 -29.29
CA LEU A 389 9.16 -28.42 -30.54
C LEU A 389 10.59 -27.90 -30.48
N LYS A 390 10.97 -27.28 -29.35
CA LYS A 390 12.34 -26.79 -29.16
C LYS A 390 13.38 -27.90 -29.32
N LYS A 391 13.14 -29.04 -28.70
CA LYS A 391 14.03 -30.20 -28.80
C LYS A 391 14.08 -30.77 -30.21
N ILE A 392 12.93 -30.90 -30.88
CA ILE A 392 12.83 -31.39 -32.26
C ILE A 392 13.63 -30.49 -33.21
N HIS A 393 13.49 -29.17 -33.07
CA HIS A 393 14.25 -28.19 -33.83
C HIS A 393 15.76 -28.29 -33.55
N ASP A 394 16.18 -28.29 -32.28
CA ASP A 394 17.59 -28.29 -31.90
C ASP A 394 18.30 -29.59 -32.34
N ASP A 395 17.64 -30.75 -32.26
CA ASP A 395 18.16 -32.03 -32.76
C ASP A 395 18.28 -32.02 -34.31
N ALA A 396 17.31 -31.45 -35.03
CA ALA A 396 17.35 -31.32 -36.49
C ALA A 396 18.42 -30.31 -36.96
N LEU A 397 18.57 -29.18 -36.27
CA LEU A 397 19.59 -28.16 -36.51
C LEU A 397 21.00 -28.71 -36.26
N LYS A 398 21.16 -29.58 -35.25
CA LYS A 398 22.40 -30.32 -35.00
C LYS A 398 22.74 -31.27 -36.14
N GLY A 399 21.72 -31.94 -36.72
CA GLY A 399 21.88 -32.75 -37.94
C GLY A 399 22.39 -31.94 -39.13
N LEU A 400 21.74 -30.81 -39.45
CA LEU A 400 22.19 -29.90 -40.51
C LEU A 400 23.64 -29.41 -40.30
N ASN A 401 24.01 -29.09 -39.07
CA ASN A 401 25.38 -28.68 -38.74
C ASN A 401 26.41 -29.81 -38.92
N GLN A 402 26.04 -31.07 -38.70
CA GLN A 402 26.90 -32.22 -39.00
C GLN A 402 27.08 -32.39 -40.51
N GLU A 403 26.00 -32.35 -41.30
CA GLU A 403 26.08 -32.40 -42.77
C GLU A 403 26.97 -31.28 -43.35
N LYS A 404 26.82 -30.06 -42.83
CA LYS A 404 27.65 -28.89 -43.16
C LYS A 404 29.14 -29.13 -42.90
N GLN A 405 29.48 -29.76 -41.78
CA GLN A 405 30.85 -30.12 -41.42
C GLN A 405 31.41 -31.26 -42.30
N GLU A 406 30.56 -32.17 -42.81
CA GLU A 406 30.97 -33.25 -43.72
C GLU A 406 31.13 -32.80 -45.18
N GLU A 407 30.37 -31.79 -45.63
CA GLU A 407 30.40 -31.33 -47.03
C GLU A 407 31.73 -30.62 -47.39
N TYR A 408 32.31 -29.85 -46.47
CA TYR A 408 33.64 -29.23 -46.65
C TYR A 408 34.76 -30.24 -47.01
N PRO A 409 35.04 -31.31 -46.22
CA PRO A 409 36.05 -32.32 -46.56
C PRO A 409 35.63 -33.24 -47.72
N LYS A 410 34.34 -33.32 -48.07
CA LYS A 410 33.88 -34.00 -49.29
C LYS A 410 34.31 -33.22 -50.54
N ILE A 411 34.00 -31.93 -50.63
CA ILE A 411 34.41 -31.06 -51.74
C ILE A 411 35.94 -30.96 -51.82
N GLY A 412 36.63 -30.88 -50.67
CA GLY A 412 38.09 -30.95 -50.62
C GLY A 412 38.68 -32.28 -51.09
N ARG A 413 37.94 -33.40 -51.04
CA ARG A 413 38.35 -34.68 -51.67
C ARG A 413 38.09 -34.66 -53.17
N GLU A 414 36.91 -34.22 -53.63
CA GLU A 414 36.58 -34.09 -55.06
C GLU A 414 37.65 -33.29 -55.83
N TYR A 415 38.13 -32.18 -55.26
CA TYR A 415 39.22 -31.38 -55.85
C TYR A 415 40.56 -32.12 -55.89
N ARG A 416 40.99 -32.73 -54.77
CA ARG A 416 42.26 -33.48 -54.69
C ARG A 416 42.29 -34.73 -55.60
N GLU A 417 41.13 -35.31 -55.88
CA GLU A 417 40.96 -36.43 -56.80
C GLU A 417 40.82 -36.00 -58.27
N GLY A 418 40.89 -34.69 -58.57
CA GLY A 418 40.79 -34.14 -59.93
C GLY A 418 39.39 -34.26 -60.56
N LYS A 419 38.35 -34.44 -59.74
CA LYS A 419 36.95 -34.61 -60.20
C LYS A 419 36.24 -33.28 -60.50
N ILE A 420 36.79 -32.17 -60.00
CA ILE A 420 36.29 -30.81 -60.19
C ILE A 420 37.46 -29.84 -60.41
N SER A 421 37.20 -28.72 -61.09
CA SER A 421 38.21 -27.66 -61.27
C SER A 421 38.47 -26.88 -59.96
N TYR A 422 39.48 -26.01 -59.98
CA TYR A 422 39.73 -25.12 -58.84
C TYR A 422 38.66 -24.03 -58.71
N GLU A 423 38.14 -23.57 -59.84
CA GLU A 423 37.04 -22.62 -59.93
C GLU A 423 35.74 -23.23 -59.36
N GLU A 424 35.39 -24.46 -59.76
CA GLU A 424 34.25 -25.21 -59.23
C GLU A 424 34.41 -25.52 -57.73
N TYR A 425 35.64 -25.83 -57.28
CA TYR A 425 35.94 -25.98 -55.86
C TYR A 425 35.66 -24.70 -55.08
N LEU A 426 36.11 -23.54 -55.57
CA LEU A 426 35.87 -22.25 -54.92
C LEU A 426 34.38 -21.88 -54.90
N GLU A 427 33.66 -22.12 -55.98
CA GLU A 427 32.21 -21.87 -56.06
C GLU A 427 31.42 -22.76 -55.09
N LYS A 428 31.67 -24.07 -55.09
CA LYS A 428 31.08 -25.01 -54.13
C LYS A 428 31.43 -24.65 -52.68
N TYR A 429 32.70 -24.38 -52.39
CA TYR A 429 33.15 -24.06 -51.02
C TYR A 429 32.52 -22.75 -50.49
N ARG A 430 32.42 -21.71 -51.34
CA ARG A 430 31.82 -20.41 -50.97
C ARG A 430 30.30 -20.45 -50.88
N SER A 431 29.63 -21.37 -51.56
CA SER A 431 28.16 -21.50 -51.51
C SER A 431 27.63 -22.29 -50.31
N ILE A 432 28.46 -23.13 -49.65
CA ILE A 432 28.06 -23.90 -48.45
C ILE A 432 27.38 -23.03 -47.36
N PRO A 433 27.93 -21.89 -46.91
CA PRO A 433 27.27 -21.08 -45.88
C PRO A 433 25.86 -20.64 -46.28
N SER A 434 25.69 -20.13 -47.50
CA SER A 434 24.38 -19.69 -48.01
C SER A 434 23.41 -20.85 -48.23
N LYS A 435 23.90 -22.01 -48.68
CA LYS A 435 23.11 -23.24 -48.81
C LYS A 435 22.54 -23.68 -47.46
N TYR A 436 23.38 -23.77 -46.43
CA TYR A 436 22.91 -24.21 -45.10
C TYR A 436 22.05 -23.16 -44.41
N GLN A 437 22.33 -21.86 -44.55
CA GLN A 437 21.42 -20.81 -44.04
C GLN A 437 20.00 -20.94 -44.62
N LYS A 438 19.86 -21.28 -45.91
CA LYS A 438 18.55 -21.56 -46.52
C LYS A 438 17.88 -22.82 -45.96
N LEU A 439 18.64 -23.87 -45.66
CA LEU A 439 18.12 -25.09 -45.05
C LEU A 439 17.72 -24.89 -43.58
N GLU A 440 18.51 -24.11 -42.83
CA GLU A 440 18.25 -23.70 -41.44
C GLU A 440 16.95 -22.88 -41.38
N ASN A 441 16.77 -21.89 -42.27
CA ASN A 441 15.52 -21.12 -42.37
C ASN A 441 14.31 -21.98 -42.79
N ALA A 442 14.47 -22.88 -43.77
CA ALA A 442 13.39 -23.77 -44.19
C ALA A 442 12.99 -24.81 -43.13
N LEU A 443 13.95 -25.24 -42.29
CA LEU A 443 13.69 -26.07 -41.12
C LEU A 443 12.88 -25.29 -40.07
N LEU A 444 13.22 -24.03 -39.80
CA LEU A 444 12.48 -23.17 -38.89
C LEU A 444 11.03 -22.98 -39.37
N ASP A 445 10.83 -22.58 -40.63
CA ASP A 445 9.50 -22.40 -41.24
C ASP A 445 8.65 -23.67 -41.15
N LYS A 446 9.23 -24.83 -41.49
CA LYS A 446 8.55 -26.12 -41.36
C LYS A 446 8.17 -26.44 -39.91
N THR A 447 9.04 -26.12 -38.96
CA THR A 447 8.81 -26.41 -37.54
C THR A 447 7.70 -25.54 -36.97
N ILE A 448 7.69 -24.25 -37.31
CA ILE A 448 6.63 -23.31 -36.95
C ILE A 448 5.29 -23.82 -37.48
N ASN A 449 5.16 -24.05 -38.79
CA ASN A 449 3.90 -24.47 -39.40
C ASN A 449 3.39 -25.81 -38.85
N THR A 450 4.30 -26.77 -38.58
CA THR A 450 3.91 -28.05 -37.96
C THR A 450 3.42 -27.86 -36.53
N GLY A 451 4.10 -27.01 -35.74
CA GLY A 451 3.74 -26.75 -34.35
C GLY A 451 2.45 -25.93 -34.20
N LEU A 452 2.18 -24.97 -35.09
CA LEU A 452 0.93 -24.21 -35.12
C LEU A 452 -0.28 -25.15 -35.28
N GLU A 453 -0.26 -26.00 -36.31
CA GLU A 453 -1.27 -27.04 -36.54
C GLU A 453 -1.39 -28.00 -35.35
N GLN A 454 -0.26 -28.45 -34.79
CA GLN A 454 -0.25 -29.37 -33.67
C GLN A 454 -0.86 -28.77 -32.39
N VAL A 455 -0.51 -27.53 -32.03
CA VAL A 455 -1.06 -26.86 -30.84
C VAL A 455 -2.54 -26.56 -31.04
N LYS A 456 -2.95 -26.09 -32.22
CA LYS A 456 -4.36 -25.87 -32.56
C LYS A 456 -5.17 -27.17 -32.45
N ALA A 457 -4.66 -28.29 -32.96
CA ALA A 457 -5.33 -29.59 -32.91
C ALA A 457 -5.34 -30.26 -31.52
N THR A 458 -4.34 -29.99 -30.65
CA THR A 458 -4.19 -30.68 -29.36
C THR A 458 -4.60 -29.86 -28.14
N LYS A 459 -4.56 -28.52 -28.23
CA LYS A 459 -4.90 -27.58 -27.15
C LYS A 459 -6.04 -26.62 -27.50
N ASN A 460 -6.51 -26.61 -28.75
CA ASN A 460 -7.52 -25.66 -29.25
C ASN A 460 -7.09 -24.17 -29.18
N ILE A 461 -5.77 -23.90 -29.11
CA ILE A 461 -5.21 -22.55 -29.06
C ILE A 461 -4.76 -22.13 -30.47
N ASP A 462 -5.26 -21.00 -30.96
CA ASP A 462 -4.97 -20.50 -32.32
C ASP A 462 -3.80 -19.49 -32.31
N ILE A 463 -2.58 -20.01 -32.13
CA ILE A 463 -1.35 -19.21 -32.05
C ILE A 463 -1.09 -18.40 -33.34
N GLU A 464 -1.53 -18.90 -34.49
CA GLU A 464 -1.43 -18.19 -35.77
C GLU A 464 -2.24 -16.89 -35.73
N LYS A 465 -3.50 -16.98 -35.26
CA LYS A 465 -4.37 -15.82 -35.05
C LYS A 465 -3.83 -14.85 -33.99
N MET A 466 -3.28 -15.36 -32.88
CA MET A 466 -2.63 -14.52 -31.86
C MET A 466 -1.46 -13.72 -32.45
N LEU A 467 -0.60 -14.37 -33.22
CA LEU A 467 0.52 -13.71 -33.91
C LEU A 467 0.01 -12.69 -34.93
N GLU A 468 -1.04 -13.02 -35.69
CA GLU A 468 -1.67 -12.10 -36.65
C GLU A 468 -2.19 -10.83 -35.97
N GLU A 469 -2.90 -10.95 -34.85
CA GLU A 469 -3.39 -9.82 -34.05
C GLU A 469 -2.25 -8.91 -33.56
N MET A 470 -1.09 -9.49 -33.24
CA MET A 470 0.08 -8.74 -32.76
C MET A 470 0.86 -7.99 -33.86
N ILE A 471 0.59 -8.26 -35.14
CA ILE A 471 1.22 -7.58 -36.28
C ILE A 471 0.26 -6.77 -37.13
N ASN A 472 -1.02 -7.16 -37.24
CA ASN A 472 -2.01 -6.59 -38.14
C ASN A 472 -3.02 -5.73 -37.37
N ILE A 473 -2.61 -4.51 -37.09
CA ILE A 473 -3.35 -3.51 -36.31
C ILE A 473 -4.60 -3.05 -37.08
N ASN A 474 -5.73 -2.97 -36.37
CA ASN A 474 -6.94 -2.33 -36.87
C ASN A 474 -6.75 -0.80 -36.88
N PRO A 475 -6.94 -0.08 -38.01
CA PRO A 475 -6.73 1.36 -38.08
C PRO A 475 -7.57 2.18 -37.09
N ASN A 476 -8.72 1.68 -36.65
CA ASN A 476 -9.55 2.33 -35.62
C ASN A 476 -8.86 2.36 -34.24
N LEU A 477 -7.86 1.50 -33.99
CA LEU A 477 -7.05 1.51 -32.77
C LEU A 477 -5.90 2.54 -32.84
N VAL A 478 -5.88 3.40 -33.87
CA VAL A 478 -5.07 4.62 -33.85
C VAL A 478 -5.88 5.77 -33.25
N ARG A 479 -5.37 6.34 -32.17
CA ARG A 479 -5.89 7.58 -31.56
C ARG A 479 -5.34 8.78 -32.33
N GLY A 480 -6.17 9.48 -33.10
CA GLY A 480 -5.75 10.69 -33.80
C GLY A 480 -6.65 11.11 -34.96
N ASP A 481 -6.05 11.82 -35.92
CA ASP A 481 -6.69 12.28 -37.15
C ASP A 481 -6.93 11.13 -38.14
N HIS A 482 -7.76 11.40 -39.17
CA HIS A 482 -8.08 10.41 -40.19
C HIS A 482 -6.83 9.96 -40.98
N ILE A 483 -6.45 8.69 -40.82
CA ILE A 483 -5.43 8.05 -41.64
C ILE A 483 -6.00 7.77 -43.04
N ASP A 484 -5.29 8.23 -44.06
CA ASP A 484 -5.49 7.80 -45.45
C ASP A 484 -5.07 6.32 -45.61
N LEU A 485 -6.06 5.46 -45.78
CA LEU A 485 -5.92 4.00 -45.88
C LEU A 485 -5.69 3.51 -47.33
N GLN A 486 -4.94 4.27 -48.15
CA GLN A 486 -4.50 3.78 -49.45
C GLN A 486 -3.58 2.56 -49.31
N GLU A 487 -4.00 1.42 -49.88
CA GLU A 487 -3.23 0.17 -49.89
C GLU A 487 -1.80 0.37 -50.45
N GLY A 488 -0.80 -0.14 -49.73
CA GLY A 488 0.61 0.03 -50.04
C GLY A 488 1.26 1.31 -49.51
N LYS A 489 0.49 2.23 -48.90
CA LYS A 489 1.05 3.41 -48.21
C LYS A 489 1.90 2.96 -47.01
N ILE A 490 3.01 3.66 -46.78
CA ILE A 490 3.94 3.42 -45.67
C ILE A 490 3.95 4.66 -44.78
N LEU A 491 3.76 4.46 -43.48
CA LEU A 491 3.80 5.47 -42.41
C LEU A 491 5.00 5.17 -41.51
N SER A 492 5.65 6.18 -40.95
CA SER A 492 6.77 5.95 -40.00
C SER A 492 6.30 5.99 -38.55
N ILE A 493 6.86 5.13 -37.70
CA ILE A 493 6.60 5.10 -36.26
C ILE A 493 7.74 5.81 -35.53
N LYS A 494 7.44 6.49 -34.41
CA LYS A 494 8.44 7.03 -33.48
C LYS A 494 8.03 6.72 -32.03
N ALA A 495 8.95 6.12 -31.29
CA ALA A 495 8.94 6.13 -29.83
C ALA A 495 9.44 7.51 -29.36
N LEU A 496 8.63 8.22 -28.57
CA LEU A 496 8.92 9.62 -28.17
C LEU A 496 8.90 9.86 -26.65
N GLY A 497 8.47 8.89 -25.85
CA GLY A 497 8.44 9.01 -24.39
C GLY A 497 9.84 9.09 -23.77
N LYS A 498 9.91 9.67 -22.58
CA LYS A 498 11.16 9.82 -21.82
C LYS A 498 11.53 8.59 -21.00
N GLY A 499 10.54 7.86 -20.49
CA GLY A 499 10.75 6.62 -19.74
C GLY A 499 11.02 5.39 -20.59
N ASP A 500 11.19 4.24 -19.92
CA ASP A 500 11.42 2.92 -20.51
C ASP A 500 10.18 2.36 -21.25
N ILE A 501 9.00 2.93 -21.00
CA ILE A 501 7.75 2.59 -21.70
C ILE A 501 7.07 3.88 -22.18
N GLY A 502 6.69 3.93 -23.46
CA GLY A 502 6.05 5.10 -24.06
C GLY A 502 5.16 4.75 -25.26
N ALA A 503 4.52 5.75 -25.84
CA ALA A 503 3.64 5.61 -26.98
C ALA A 503 4.40 5.46 -28.30
N LEU A 504 3.74 4.80 -29.26
CA LEU A 504 4.19 4.69 -30.64
C LEU A 504 3.39 5.68 -31.52
N SER A 505 3.96 6.87 -31.70
CA SER A 505 3.40 7.91 -32.56
C SER A 505 3.60 7.58 -34.05
N ILE A 506 2.55 7.71 -34.85
CA ILE A 506 2.51 7.43 -36.29
C ILE A 506 2.62 8.74 -37.08
N TYR A 507 3.41 8.75 -38.15
CA TYR A 507 3.68 9.92 -38.99
C TYR A 507 3.54 9.63 -40.48
N ASP A 508 2.95 10.58 -41.21
CA ASP A 508 3.08 10.73 -42.67
C ASP A 508 4.11 11.84 -42.95
N GLY A 509 5.34 11.44 -43.28
CA GLY A 509 6.49 12.34 -43.35
C GLY A 509 6.78 13.03 -42.02
N ASN A 510 6.48 14.32 -41.92
CA ASN A 510 6.66 15.12 -40.70
C ASN A 510 5.34 15.38 -39.93
N THR A 511 4.19 15.00 -40.49
CA THR A 511 2.88 15.20 -39.86
C THR A 511 2.56 14.00 -38.97
N LYS A 512 2.34 14.21 -37.66
CA LYS A 512 1.80 13.19 -36.77
C LYS A 512 0.34 12.92 -37.18
N LEU A 513 -0.03 11.66 -37.33
CA LEU A 513 -1.41 11.24 -37.61
C LEU A 513 -2.14 10.80 -36.35
N GLY A 514 -1.42 10.23 -35.38
CA GLY A 514 -1.97 9.68 -34.15
C GLY A 514 -1.01 8.72 -33.47
N GLU A 515 -1.54 7.91 -32.55
CA GLU A 515 -0.79 6.95 -31.73
C GLU A 515 -1.44 5.57 -31.77
N LEU A 516 -0.62 4.51 -31.73
CA LEU A 516 -1.12 3.15 -31.53
C LEU A 516 -1.69 2.97 -30.12
N SER A 517 -2.77 2.19 -30.00
CA SER A 517 -3.40 1.87 -28.71
C SER A 517 -2.44 1.19 -27.71
N SER A 518 -2.31 1.82 -26.54
CA SER A 518 -1.73 1.24 -25.34
C SER A 518 -2.73 0.44 -24.48
N GLU A 519 -4.00 0.39 -24.90
CA GLU A 519 -5.09 -0.25 -24.16
C GLU A 519 -5.35 -1.67 -24.63
N SER A 520 -5.74 -2.52 -23.67
CA SER A 520 -6.28 -3.86 -23.93
C SER A 520 -7.53 -4.18 -23.11
N GLY A 521 -8.30 -5.16 -23.58
CA GLY A 521 -9.43 -5.72 -22.83
C GLY A 521 -9.74 -7.16 -23.23
N PHE A 522 -9.96 -8.01 -22.24
CA PHE A 522 -10.20 -9.44 -22.42
C PHE A 522 -11.02 -10.01 -21.25
N PHE A 523 -11.60 -11.19 -21.41
CA PHE A 523 -12.27 -11.91 -20.33
C PHE A 523 -11.41 -13.08 -19.84
N THR A 524 -11.42 -13.31 -18.53
CA THR A 524 -10.88 -14.50 -17.87
C THR A 524 -12.01 -15.37 -17.32
N GLN A 525 -11.81 -16.69 -17.31
CA GLN A 525 -12.71 -17.66 -16.70
C GLN A 525 -11.91 -18.86 -16.18
N VAL A 526 -12.00 -19.15 -14.89
CA VAL A 526 -11.37 -20.33 -14.30
C VAL A 526 -12.04 -21.60 -14.84
N GLU A 527 -11.26 -22.58 -15.30
CA GLU A 527 -11.81 -23.82 -15.84
C GLU A 527 -12.69 -24.55 -14.81
N GLY A 528 -13.93 -24.84 -15.19
CA GLY A 528 -14.92 -25.48 -14.31
C GLY A 528 -15.76 -24.50 -13.47
N GLN A 529 -15.50 -23.20 -13.52
CA GLN A 529 -16.36 -22.16 -12.91
C GLN A 529 -17.22 -21.45 -13.97
N THR A 530 -18.42 -21.03 -13.59
CA THR A 530 -19.31 -20.22 -14.44
C THR A 530 -19.01 -18.72 -14.37
N LYS A 531 -18.27 -18.28 -13.35
CA LYS A 531 -17.86 -16.88 -13.19
C LYS A 531 -16.88 -16.46 -14.28
N GLU A 532 -17.19 -15.33 -14.91
CA GLU A 532 -16.40 -14.66 -15.95
C GLU A 532 -15.99 -13.28 -15.41
N THR A 533 -14.76 -12.85 -15.67
CA THR A 533 -14.27 -11.52 -15.24
C THR A 533 -13.73 -10.78 -16.45
N PHE A 534 -14.22 -9.57 -16.71
CA PHE A 534 -13.65 -8.69 -17.72
C PHE A 534 -12.46 -7.94 -17.12
N VAL A 535 -11.32 -7.98 -17.80
CA VAL A 535 -10.09 -7.26 -17.46
C VAL A 535 -9.87 -6.19 -18.54
N PHE A 536 -9.58 -4.96 -18.12
CA PHE A 536 -9.16 -3.86 -19.00
C PHE A 536 -7.87 -3.25 -18.48
N GLU A 537 -6.93 -2.94 -19.37
CA GLU A 537 -5.61 -2.40 -19.03
C GLU A 537 -5.23 -1.23 -19.97
N ASP A 538 -4.51 -0.22 -19.46
CA ASP A 538 -3.74 0.75 -20.27
C ASP A 538 -2.35 0.87 -19.65
N ILE A 539 -1.36 0.24 -20.29
CA ILE A 539 0.00 0.16 -19.78
C ILE A 539 0.69 1.54 -19.64
N LEU A 540 0.29 2.56 -20.41
CA LEU A 540 0.87 3.90 -20.29
C LEU A 540 0.32 4.67 -19.09
N HIS A 541 -0.95 4.44 -18.74
CA HIS A 541 -1.55 4.87 -17.47
C HIS A 541 -1.11 4.01 -16.27
N ASN A 542 -0.28 2.97 -16.48
CA ASN A 542 0.02 1.92 -15.51
C ASN A 542 -1.26 1.30 -14.88
N LEU A 543 -2.32 1.16 -15.68
CA LEU A 543 -3.64 0.81 -15.20
C LEU A 543 -4.10 -0.58 -15.62
N ASN A 544 -4.78 -1.26 -14.70
CA ASN A 544 -5.54 -2.50 -14.81
C ASN A 544 -6.86 -2.32 -14.04
N THR A 545 -7.94 -2.97 -14.45
CA THR A 545 -9.20 -3.02 -13.71
C THR A 545 -9.98 -4.28 -14.06
N GLN A 546 -10.82 -4.74 -13.14
CA GLN A 546 -11.54 -6.01 -13.24
C GLN A 546 -13.01 -5.86 -12.89
N TYR A 547 -13.89 -6.40 -13.74
CA TYR A 547 -15.35 -6.36 -13.59
C TYR A 547 -15.93 -7.77 -13.65
N ASP A 548 -16.48 -8.23 -12.52
CA ASP A 548 -17.18 -9.51 -12.42
C ASP A 548 -18.45 -9.52 -13.29
N GLY A 549 -18.55 -10.50 -14.20
CA GLY A 549 -19.70 -10.63 -15.12
C GLY A 549 -19.73 -9.58 -16.24
N GLY A 550 -18.62 -8.88 -16.49
CA GLY A 550 -18.50 -7.86 -17.54
C GLY A 550 -18.87 -6.45 -17.08
N ALA A 551 -18.42 -5.45 -17.84
CA ALA A 551 -18.64 -4.03 -17.57
C ALA A 551 -19.75 -3.42 -18.41
N TYR A 552 -20.25 -2.26 -18.00
CA TYR A 552 -21.00 -1.35 -18.86
C TYR A 552 -20.12 -0.19 -19.31
N MET A 553 -20.42 0.36 -20.48
CA MET A 553 -19.68 1.47 -21.07
C MET A 553 -20.65 2.51 -21.62
N ALA A 554 -20.39 3.78 -21.32
CA ALA A 554 -21.15 4.92 -21.82
C ALA A 554 -20.31 5.72 -22.82
N VAL A 555 -20.98 6.36 -23.80
CA VAL A 555 -20.36 7.30 -24.74
C VAL A 555 -20.98 8.68 -24.53
N THR A 556 -20.16 9.70 -24.26
CA THR A 556 -20.57 11.11 -24.17
C THR A 556 -19.95 11.92 -25.30
N LYS A 557 -20.41 13.16 -25.47
CA LYS A 557 -19.87 14.12 -26.46
C LYS A 557 -19.72 15.49 -25.84
N GLU A 558 -18.48 15.90 -25.61
CA GLU A 558 -18.11 17.11 -24.89
C GLU A 558 -17.27 17.99 -25.81
N ASN A 559 -17.66 19.27 -25.95
CA ASN A 559 -17.00 20.23 -26.86
C ASN A 559 -16.85 19.76 -28.32
N GLY A 560 -17.65 18.76 -28.75
CA GLY A 560 -17.59 18.16 -30.08
C GLY A 560 -16.77 16.87 -30.17
N HIS A 561 -15.99 16.54 -29.13
CA HIS A 561 -15.19 15.31 -29.04
C HIS A 561 -16.00 14.21 -28.35
N TYR A 562 -15.83 12.96 -28.78
CA TYR A 562 -16.44 11.81 -28.12
C TYR A 562 -15.53 11.27 -27.02
N LYS A 563 -16.13 10.87 -25.91
CA LYS A 563 -15.46 10.20 -24.79
C LYS A 563 -16.20 8.89 -24.52
N ALA A 564 -15.47 7.80 -24.28
CA ALA A 564 -16.05 6.61 -23.68
C ALA A 564 -15.60 6.50 -22.22
N SER A 565 -16.41 5.86 -21.39
CA SER A 565 -16.09 5.60 -19.99
C SER A 565 -16.72 4.28 -19.58
N LEU A 566 -15.95 3.44 -18.87
CA LEU A 566 -16.56 2.31 -18.16
C LEU A 566 -17.33 2.89 -16.96
N VAL A 567 -18.56 2.44 -16.77
CA VAL A 567 -19.48 2.95 -15.76
C VAL A 567 -19.92 1.81 -14.85
N ASP A 568 -20.06 2.10 -13.56
CA ASP A 568 -20.79 1.20 -12.68
C ASP A 568 -22.27 1.15 -13.10
N GLY A 569 -22.89 -0.01 -12.96
CA GLY A 569 -23.98 -0.46 -13.81
C GLY A 569 -25.33 0.22 -13.63
N ARG A 570 -25.43 1.29 -12.82
CA ARG A 570 -26.67 2.05 -12.57
C ARG A 570 -26.40 3.47 -12.08
N THR A 571 -27.34 4.36 -12.38
CA THR A 571 -27.34 5.76 -11.97
C THR A 571 -27.49 5.93 -10.45
N VAL A 572 -26.81 6.93 -9.89
CA VAL A 572 -26.90 7.41 -8.51
C VAL A 572 -27.72 8.71 -8.51
N GLU A 573 -28.79 8.80 -7.71
CA GLU A 573 -29.64 10.00 -7.68
C GLU A 573 -28.93 11.22 -7.08
N ARG A 574 -28.08 11.00 -6.08
CA ARG A 574 -27.23 11.97 -5.35
C ARG A 574 -26.30 11.21 -4.42
N ASP A 575 -25.20 11.83 -3.97
CA ASP A 575 -24.31 11.29 -2.95
C ASP A 575 -23.69 12.42 -2.09
N GLU A 576 -22.60 12.15 -1.36
CA GLU A 576 -21.90 13.18 -0.57
C GLU A 576 -20.98 14.10 -1.42
N TYR A 577 -20.88 13.87 -2.73
CA TYR A 577 -20.06 14.63 -3.68
C TYR A 577 -20.89 15.47 -4.66
N PHE A 578 -22.12 15.03 -4.99
CA PHE A 578 -22.99 15.59 -6.02
C PHE A 578 -24.46 15.60 -5.61
N ASP A 579 -25.08 16.79 -5.70
CA ASP A 579 -26.51 17.01 -5.46
C ASP A 579 -27.41 16.67 -6.69
N GLU A 580 -26.90 15.95 -7.69
CA GLU A 580 -27.61 15.65 -8.95
C GLU A 580 -27.40 14.21 -9.45
N GLU A 581 -28.35 13.75 -10.26
CA GLU A 581 -28.39 12.39 -10.82
C GLU A 581 -27.25 12.14 -11.82
N HIS A 582 -26.42 11.12 -11.55
CA HIS A 582 -25.20 10.84 -12.32
C HIS A 582 -24.78 9.36 -12.31
N LEU A 583 -23.96 8.97 -13.28
CA LEU A 583 -23.11 7.79 -13.22
C LEU A 583 -21.73 8.21 -12.70
N HIS A 584 -21.11 7.39 -11.86
CA HIS A 584 -19.69 7.55 -11.55
C HIS A 584 -18.84 7.18 -12.78
N ALA A 585 -18.00 8.11 -13.22
CA ALA A 585 -16.80 7.76 -13.99
C ALA A 585 -15.75 7.22 -13.04
N ASN A 586 -15.05 6.16 -13.46
CA ASN A 586 -13.70 5.93 -12.96
C ASN A 586 -12.74 6.90 -13.68
N GLU A 587 -12.08 7.78 -12.92
CA GLU A 587 -11.26 8.89 -13.42
C GLU A 587 -10.05 8.45 -14.24
N PHE A 588 -9.55 7.25 -13.98
CA PHE A 588 -8.37 6.71 -14.63
C PHE A 588 -8.73 5.87 -15.87
N LEU A 589 -10.03 5.72 -16.17
CA LEU A 589 -10.58 4.71 -17.07
C LEU A 589 -11.49 5.34 -18.13
N HIS A 590 -10.84 5.88 -19.16
CA HIS A 590 -11.47 6.47 -20.32
C HIS A 590 -11.04 5.74 -21.60
N PRO A 591 -11.66 4.58 -21.90
CA PRO A 591 -11.29 3.79 -23.07
C PRO A 591 -11.35 4.58 -24.37
N SER A 592 -10.50 4.24 -25.33
CA SER A 592 -10.57 4.81 -26.66
C SER A 592 -11.92 4.51 -27.32
N VAL A 593 -12.58 5.54 -27.85
CA VAL A 593 -13.75 5.35 -28.75
C VAL A 593 -13.38 4.55 -30.02
N GLY A 594 -12.09 4.37 -30.31
CA GLY A 594 -11.58 3.54 -31.40
C GLY A 594 -11.87 2.04 -31.27
N HIS A 595 -12.19 1.52 -30.07
CA HIS A 595 -12.69 0.15 -29.91
C HIS A 595 -14.12 -0.04 -30.46
N ILE A 596 -14.84 1.07 -30.70
CA ILE A 596 -16.21 1.10 -31.22
C ILE A 596 -16.19 1.22 -32.75
N GLN A 597 -16.85 0.28 -33.42
CA GLN A 597 -17.01 0.17 -34.86
C GLN A 597 -18.45 0.54 -35.24
N GLY A 598 -18.82 1.82 -35.14
CA GLY A 598 -20.19 2.27 -35.40
C GLY A 598 -20.38 3.78 -35.42
N ASN A 599 -21.62 4.22 -35.63
CA ASN A 599 -21.98 5.63 -35.55
C ASN A 599 -22.10 6.06 -34.07
N LEU A 600 -21.08 6.76 -33.56
CA LEU A 600 -21.02 7.22 -32.18
C LEU A 600 -22.22 8.12 -31.78
N ASP A 601 -22.79 8.91 -32.70
CA ASP A 601 -23.96 9.76 -32.39
C ASP A 601 -25.22 8.94 -32.01
N SER A 602 -25.37 7.70 -32.51
CA SER A 602 -26.47 6.81 -32.10
C SER A 602 -26.21 6.09 -30.76
N LEU A 603 -24.97 6.09 -30.28
CA LEU A 603 -24.53 5.40 -29.06
C LEU A 603 -24.36 6.37 -27.87
N LEU A 604 -24.73 7.65 -28.04
CA LEU A 604 -24.64 8.65 -26.98
C LEU A 604 -25.57 8.31 -25.80
N LEU A 605 -25.03 8.49 -24.60
CA LEU A 605 -25.75 8.37 -23.32
C LEU A 605 -26.96 9.34 -23.28
N ARG A 606 -28.04 8.91 -22.64
CA ARG A 606 -29.31 9.65 -22.54
C ARG A 606 -29.67 9.98 -21.10
N GLY A 607 -30.26 11.15 -20.89
CA GLY A 607 -30.91 11.56 -19.64
C GLY A 607 -29.99 11.85 -18.46
N THR A 608 -28.81 11.24 -18.42
CA THR A 608 -27.94 11.12 -17.25
C THR A 608 -26.56 11.72 -17.55
N LYS A 609 -25.91 12.29 -16.53
CA LYS A 609 -24.51 12.75 -16.61
C LYS A 609 -23.55 11.64 -16.21
N ILE A 610 -22.31 11.71 -16.67
CA ILE A 610 -21.20 11.00 -16.02
C ILE A 610 -20.42 12.05 -15.23
N LEU A 611 -20.20 11.83 -13.94
CA LEU A 611 -19.44 12.74 -13.07
C LEU A 611 -18.26 12.02 -12.45
N SER A 612 -17.21 12.79 -12.20
CA SER A 612 -15.97 12.38 -11.53
C SER A 612 -15.68 13.28 -10.35
N HIS A 613 -14.91 12.83 -9.36
CA HIS A 613 -14.56 13.64 -8.18
C HIS A 613 -13.78 14.92 -8.52
N GLN A 614 -13.09 14.96 -9.65
CA GLN A 614 -12.56 16.21 -10.23
C GLN A 614 -13.63 17.28 -10.49
N ASP A 615 -14.88 16.88 -10.71
CA ASP A 615 -16.04 17.76 -10.88
C ASP A 615 -16.67 18.16 -9.52
N SER A 616 -16.44 17.38 -8.45
CA SER A 616 -16.98 17.66 -7.12
C SER A 616 -16.12 18.66 -6.35
N LYS A 617 -16.72 19.71 -5.79
CA LYS A 617 -16.03 20.61 -4.85
C LYS A 617 -15.67 19.94 -3.52
N HIS A 618 -16.37 18.88 -3.13
CA HIS A 618 -16.17 18.19 -1.85
C HIS A 618 -14.97 17.24 -1.85
N ALA A 619 -14.53 16.83 -3.04
CA ALA A 619 -13.31 16.05 -3.26
C ALA A 619 -12.10 16.91 -3.68
N GLN A 620 -12.16 18.23 -3.51
CA GLN A 620 -11.04 19.14 -3.75
C GLN A 620 -10.58 19.81 -2.45
N TYR A 621 -9.41 20.45 -2.45
CA TYR A 621 -8.96 21.26 -1.31
C TYR A 621 -10.03 22.24 -0.85
N SER A 622 -10.33 22.22 0.44
CA SER A 622 -11.26 23.18 1.05
C SER A 622 -10.73 24.61 0.90
N ASP A 623 -11.63 25.60 0.86
CA ASP A 623 -11.24 27.01 0.75
C ASP A 623 -10.31 27.42 1.91
N LYS A 624 -10.52 26.88 3.12
CA LYS A 624 -9.63 27.08 4.27
C LYS A 624 -8.20 26.55 4.03
N GLN A 625 -8.05 25.38 3.40
CA GLN A 625 -6.72 24.84 3.06
C GLN A 625 -6.03 25.73 2.01
N ARG A 626 -6.76 26.12 0.96
CA ARG A 626 -6.28 27.07 -0.06
C ARG A 626 -5.85 28.41 0.53
N GLU A 627 -6.64 28.98 1.44
CA GLU A 627 -6.33 30.23 2.16
C GLU A 627 -5.11 30.09 3.09
N SER A 628 -4.95 28.93 3.75
CA SER A 628 -3.75 28.64 4.57
C SER A 628 -2.49 28.36 3.75
N GLY A 629 -2.62 28.19 2.43
CA GLY A 629 -1.55 27.80 1.52
C GLY A 629 -0.99 26.40 1.78
N VAL A 630 -1.72 25.54 2.51
CA VAL A 630 -1.35 24.15 2.82
C VAL A 630 -1.95 23.24 1.75
N ILE A 631 -1.14 22.84 0.77
CA ILE A 631 -1.55 22.02 -0.37
C ILE A 631 -0.42 21.08 -0.80
N VAL A 632 -0.78 20.00 -1.49
CA VAL A 632 0.15 19.24 -2.33
C VAL A 632 0.09 19.83 -3.75
N GLU A 633 1.23 20.28 -4.24
CA GLU A 633 1.40 20.94 -5.54
C GLU A 633 2.04 20.00 -6.57
N LYS A 634 1.55 20.12 -7.81
CA LYS A 634 2.07 19.43 -8.99
C LYS A 634 3.41 20.06 -9.42
N GLY A 635 4.45 19.25 -9.43
CA GLY A 635 5.83 19.64 -9.70
C GLY A 635 6.25 19.54 -11.16
N LYS A 636 7.53 19.21 -11.39
CA LYS A 636 8.11 19.04 -12.73
C LYS A 636 7.53 17.80 -13.42
N LEU A 637 7.35 17.88 -14.74
CA LEU A 637 7.07 16.73 -15.61
C LEU A 637 8.25 15.75 -15.60
N LEU A 638 7.99 14.50 -15.21
CA LEU A 638 8.97 13.42 -15.11
C LEU A 638 8.96 12.55 -16.36
N ASP A 639 7.81 11.97 -16.70
CA ASP A 639 7.58 11.18 -17.91
C ASP A 639 6.33 11.70 -18.63
N ASP A 640 6.47 11.97 -19.92
CA ASP A 640 5.39 12.48 -20.79
C ASP A 640 4.77 11.39 -21.67
N LYS A 641 5.19 10.13 -21.50
CA LYS A 641 4.81 8.96 -22.30
C LYS A 641 5.03 9.10 -23.82
N GLY A 642 5.40 10.25 -24.35
CA GLY A 642 5.48 10.55 -25.79
C GLY A 642 4.12 10.72 -26.47
N THR A 643 3.07 11.04 -25.71
CA THR A 643 1.68 11.17 -26.18
C THR A 643 1.28 12.61 -26.50
N ASP A 644 0.15 12.80 -27.18
CA ASP A 644 -0.55 14.10 -27.34
C ASP A 644 -1.57 14.36 -26.20
N ARG A 645 -1.83 13.36 -25.35
CA ARG A 645 -2.70 13.45 -24.17
C ARG A 645 -1.86 13.80 -22.93
N THR A 646 -2.48 14.35 -21.89
CA THR A 646 -1.78 14.82 -20.66
C THR A 646 -2.35 14.19 -19.38
N ASP A 647 -3.18 13.16 -19.52
CA ASP A 647 -3.77 12.33 -18.47
C ASP A 647 -2.89 11.11 -18.13
N ASP A 648 -1.97 10.72 -19.02
CA ASP A 648 -0.89 9.74 -18.74
C ASP A 648 0.49 10.37 -18.42
N ASP A 649 0.64 11.69 -18.56
CA ASP A 649 1.80 12.43 -18.06
C ASP A 649 1.99 12.23 -16.54
N VAL A 650 3.22 11.93 -16.11
CA VAL A 650 3.61 11.79 -14.70
C VAL A 650 4.49 12.97 -14.25
N TYR A 651 4.19 13.55 -13.08
CA TYR A 651 4.86 14.73 -12.51
C TYR A 651 5.30 14.51 -11.06
N GLU A 652 6.29 15.26 -10.59
CA GLU A 652 6.65 15.32 -9.16
C GLU A 652 5.49 15.83 -8.30
N ALA A 653 5.52 15.52 -7.00
CA ALA A 653 4.63 16.08 -6.00
C ALA A 653 5.43 16.83 -4.91
N PHE A 654 4.88 17.93 -4.40
CA PHE A 654 5.47 18.69 -3.30
C PHE A 654 4.41 19.05 -2.26
N ALA A 655 4.67 18.82 -0.97
CA ALA A 655 3.88 19.43 0.08
C ALA A 655 4.37 20.86 0.35
N THR A 656 3.50 21.85 0.23
CA THR A 656 3.83 23.27 0.44
C THR A 656 3.00 23.89 1.57
N GLN A 657 3.54 24.96 2.16
CA GLN A 657 2.81 25.83 3.08
C GLN A 657 3.17 27.30 2.80
N GLY A 658 2.21 28.09 2.31
CA GLY A 658 2.44 29.51 2.00
C GLY A 658 3.55 29.75 0.95
N GLY A 659 3.78 28.78 0.06
CA GLY A 659 4.86 28.78 -0.93
C GLY A 659 6.21 28.23 -0.43
N GLU A 660 6.34 27.84 0.84
CA GLU A 660 7.51 27.08 1.32
C GLU A 660 7.35 25.60 0.92
N HIS A 661 8.32 25.04 0.17
CA HIS A 661 8.39 23.59 -0.07
C HIS A 661 8.83 22.89 1.23
N LEU A 662 7.91 22.17 1.86
CA LEU A 662 8.16 21.49 3.13
C LEU A 662 8.62 20.06 2.97
N TYR A 663 8.08 19.35 1.99
CA TYR A 663 8.44 17.97 1.70
C TYR A 663 8.39 17.71 0.20
N GLU A 664 9.50 17.18 -0.33
CA GLU A 664 9.59 16.60 -1.66
C GLU A 664 9.31 15.11 -1.56
N PHE A 665 8.28 14.69 -2.27
CA PHE A 665 7.84 13.31 -2.35
C PHE A 665 8.82 12.45 -3.17
N LYS A 666 8.87 11.15 -2.89
CA LYS A 666 9.86 10.22 -3.47
C LYS A 666 9.20 9.20 -4.38
N ASN A 667 9.88 8.91 -5.49
CA ASN A 667 9.40 8.07 -6.60
C ASN A 667 10.25 6.82 -6.87
N MET A 668 11.29 6.59 -6.06
CA MET A 668 12.20 5.46 -6.24
C MET A 668 11.76 4.24 -5.43
N GLY A 669 11.79 3.06 -6.05
CA GLY A 669 11.69 1.76 -5.39
C GLY A 669 12.86 0.84 -5.71
N PHE A 670 13.12 -0.10 -4.80
CA PHE A 670 14.24 -1.02 -4.80
C PHE A 670 13.77 -2.45 -4.63
N TYR A 671 14.17 -3.32 -5.54
CA TYR A 671 13.65 -4.69 -5.59
C TYR A 671 14.77 -5.67 -5.87
N ILE A 672 14.72 -6.82 -5.20
CA ILE A 672 15.70 -7.89 -5.40
C ILE A 672 14.99 -9.20 -5.69
N SER A 673 15.48 -9.95 -6.69
CA SER A 673 14.98 -11.29 -6.97
C SER A 673 15.45 -12.30 -5.92
N GLU A 674 14.75 -13.43 -5.80
CA GLU A 674 15.23 -14.59 -5.00
C GLU A 674 16.61 -15.13 -5.46
N LYS A 675 17.09 -14.72 -6.64
CA LYS A 675 18.41 -15.07 -7.21
C LYS A 675 19.47 -13.99 -6.98
N GLY A 676 19.13 -12.89 -6.30
CA GLY A 676 20.02 -11.76 -6.01
C GLY A 676 20.07 -10.68 -7.11
N ASP A 677 19.11 -10.65 -8.03
CA ASP A 677 19.05 -9.62 -9.09
C ASP A 677 18.44 -8.33 -8.51
N LEU A 678 19.27 -7.40 -8.00
CA LEU A 678 18.84 -6.08 -7.53
C LEU A 678 18.54 -5.13 -8.70
N PHE A 679 17.43 -4.42 -8.66
CA PHE A 679 17.16 -3.28 -9.52
C PHE A 679 16.60 -2.08 -8.76
N ILE A 680 16.84 -0.91 -9.34
CA ILE A 680 16.30 0.39 -8.93
C ILE A 680 15.26 0.79 -9.97
N HIS A 681 14.10 1.28 -9.56
CA HIS A 681 13.06 1.80 -10.44
C HIS A 681 12.65 3.20 -9.97
N ASP A 682 12.83 4.21 -10.80
CA ASP A 682 12.13 5.49 -10.62
C ASP A 682 10.79 5.37 -11.33
N HIS A 683 9.72 5.23 -10.56
CA HIS A 683 8.37 5.05 -11.06
C HIS A 683 7.75 6.36 -11.57
N GLY A 684 8.33 7.51 -11.19
CA GLY A 684 7.90 8.82 -11.66
C GLY A 684 8.46 9.13 -13.05
N ALA A 685 9.76 8.91 -13.24
CA ALA A 685 10.40 9.00 -14.55
C ALA A 685 10.23 7.73 -15.41
N ASN A 686 9.66 6.65 -14.83
CA ASN A 686 9.43 5.35 -15.48
C ASN A 686 10.73 4.74 -16.05
N VAL A 687 11.83 4.79 -15.29
CA VAL A 687 13.15 4.25 -15.69
C VAL A 687 13.70 3.23 -14.71
N ARG A 688 14.20 2.09 -15.23
CA ARG A 688 14.67 0.96 -14.42
C ARG A 688 16.13 0.62 -14.69
N PHE A 689 16.94 0.67 -13.63
CA PHE A 689 18.34 0.24 -13.64
C PHE A 689 18.47 -1.15 -13.02
N GLN A 690 18.62 -2.19 -13.85
CA GLN A 690 18.95 -3.54 -13.40
C GLN A 690 20.44 -3.62 -13.08
N LEU A 691 20.83 -3.92 -11.84
CA LEU A 691 22.24 -3.96 -11.46
C LEU A 691 22.90 -5.30 -11.83
N PRO A 692 24.22 -5.33 -12.10
CA PRO A 692 24.96 -6.57 -12.32
C PRO A 692 24.90 -7.52 -11.12
N LYS A 693 24.83 -8.83 -11.35
CA LYS A 693 24.79 -9.89 -10.31
C LYS A 693 25.95 -9.90 -9.30
N SER A 694 27.04 -9.18 -9.59
CA SER A 694 28.16 -8.99 -8.68
C SER A 694 27.88 -7.96 -7.58
N ILE A 695 26.83 -7.15 -7.74
CA ILE A 695 26.40 -6.14 -6.77
C ILE A 695 25.54 -6.81 -5.71
N THR A 696 26.12 -6.98 -4.53
CA THR A 696 25.55 -7.75 -3.40
C THR A 696 25.53 -6.95 -2.10
N HIS A 697 25.96 -5.68 -2.15
CA HIS A 697 26.09 -4.82 -0.99
C HIS A 697 25.66 -3.37 -1.32
N LEU A 698 25.32 -2.62 -0.28
CA LEU A 698 25.32 -1.16 -0.28
C LEU A 698 26.49 -0.68 0.57
N LYS A 699 27.18 0.37 0.12
CA LYS A 699 28.30 0.98 0.82
C LYS A 699 27.90 2.36 1.34
N LEU A 700 28.21 2.64 2.60
CA LEU A 700 27.98 3.96 3.20
C LEU A 700 29.07 4.94 2.78
N VAL A 701 28.72 6.02 2.10
CA VAL A 701 29.67 7.04 1.60
C VAL A 701 29.24 8.47 1.97
N PRO A 702 30.16 9.37 2.31
CA PRO A 702 29.87 10.79 2.45
C PRO A 702 29.79 11.43 1.06
N LYS A 703 28.67 12.11 0.78
CA LYS A 703 28.38 12.76 -0.50
C LYS A 703 27.46 13.95 -0.23
N ASP A 704 27.77 15.10 -0.84
CA ASP A 704 26.97 16.33 -0.80
C ASP A 704 26.59 16.82 0.61
N GLY A 705 27.49 16.61 1.58
CA GLY A 705 27.32 17.04 2.98
C GLY A 705 26.62 16.06 3.91
N GLY A 706 26.13 14.92 3.40
CA GLY A 706 25.48 13.86 4.19
C GLY A 706 26.02 12.46 3.90
N TYR A 707 25.42 11.47 4.54
CA TYR A 707 25.61 10.06 4.17
C TYR A 707 24.72 9.69 2.98
N LYS A 708 25.21 8.80 2.12
CA LYS A 708 24.47 8.13 1.05
C LYS A 708 24.83 6.65 1.01
N LEU A 709 23.92 5.83 0.51
CA LEU A 709 24.16 4.43 0.19
C LEU A 709 24.45 4.30 -1.31
N VAL A 710 25.53 3.61 -1.67
CA VAL A 710 25.88 3.35 -3.08
C VAL A 710 25.97 1.84 -3.32
N PRO A 711 25.34 1.28 -4.37
CA PRO A 711 25.46 -0.14 -4.70
C PRO A 711 26.91 -0.54 -4.95
N ALA A 712 27.33 -1.68 -4.40
CA ALA A 712 28.72 -2.15 -4.44
C ALA A 712 28.82 -3.69 -4.49
N ASP A 713 30.00 -4.18 -4.89
CA ASP A 713 30.35 -5.60 -4.72
C ASP A 713 30.75 -5.96 -3.28
N GLU A 714 30.97 -7.25 -3.01
CA GLU A 714 31.47 -7.80 -1.73
C GLU A 714 32.79 -7.17 -1.21
N ARG A 715 33.49 -6.41 -2.05
CA ARG A 715 34.80 -5.80 -1.76
C ARG A 715 34.68 -4.28 -1.58
N GLY A 716 33.48 -3.72 -1.71
CA GLY A 716 33.22 -2.29 -1.62
C GLY A 716 33.61 -1.49 -2.87
N ASN A 717 33.78 -2.16 -4.02
CA ASN A 717 33.89 -1.48 -5.31
C ASN A 717 32.50 -1.00 -5.74
N GLU A 718 32.38 0.30 -5.94
CA GLU A 718 31.09 0.95 -6.26
C GLU A 718 30.65 0.65 -7.69
N CYS A 719 29.37 0.37 -7.85
CA CYS A 719 28.73 0.24 -9.14
C CYS A 719 28.81 1.56 -9.92
N LYS A 720 28.87 1.44 -11.25
CA LYS A 720 28.85 2.58 -12.19
C LYS A 720 27.90 2.33 -13.36
N TYR A 721 27.74 1.05 -13.72
CA TYR A 721 26.99 0.62 -14.89
C TYR A 721 25.88 -0.34 -14.49
N ASP A 722 24.76 -0.29 -15.20
CA ASP A 722 23.73 -1.33 -15.13
C ASP A 722 24.24 -2.67 -15.71
N ALA A 723 23.36 -3.69 -15.74
CA ALA A 723 23.67 -5.02 -16.28
C ALA A 723 23.87 -5.04 -17.81
N GLN A 724 23.50 -3.96 -18.51
CA GLN A 724 23.60 -3.77 -19.95
C GLN A 724 24.87 -3.00 -20.33
N GLY A 725 25.47 -2.27 -19.38
CA GLY A 725 26.69 -1.48 -19.54
C GLY A 725 26.46 0.03 -19.65
N ASN A 726 25.24 0.53 -19.41
CA ASN A 726 24.93 1.97 -19.43
C ASN A 726 25.34 2.63 -18.10
N ASP A 727 25.84 3.86 -18.14
CA ASP A 727 26.14 4.64 -16.92
C ASP A 727 24.86 4.88 -16.10
N ILE A 728 24.92 4.64 -14.79
CA ILE A 728 23.84 4.96 -13.85
C ILE A 728 24.04 6.40 -13.35
N PRO A 729 23.08 7.33 -13.57
CA PRO A 729 23.16 8.70 -13.08
C PRO A 729 23.39 8.80 -11.56
N ASP A 730 24.10 9.84 -11.13
CA ASP A 730 24.44 10.08 -9.72
C ASP A 730 23.20 10.12 -8.81
N GLU A 731 22.06 10.62 -9.32
CA GLU A 731 20.78 10.71 -8.60
C GLU A 731 20.18 9.34 -8.22
N TYR A 732 20.34 8.33 -9.08
CA TYR A 732 19.90 6.96 -8.83
C TYR A 732 20.98 6.11 -8.15
N LYS A 733 22.25 6.45 -8.37
CA LYS A 733 23.40 5.74 -7.81
C LYS A 733 23.61 6.01 -6.32
N TYR A 734 23.42 7.25 -5.86
CA TYR A 734 23.64 7.64 -4.46
C TYR A 734 22.30 7.72 -3.71
N ILE A 735 21.81 6.54 -3.33
CA ILE A 735 20.56 6.33 -2.60
C ILE A 735 20.58 7.12 -1.29
N ASP A 736 19.53 7.88 -1.03
CA ASP A 736 19.39 8.66 0.20
C ASP A 736 19.04 7.76 1.40
N PRO A 737 19.66 7.95 2.58
CA PRO A 737 19.31 7.25 3.81
C PRO A 737 17.83 7.26 4.19
N ILE A 738 17.05 8.25 3.74
CA ILE A 738 15.59 8.30 3.96
C ILE A 738 14.87 7.07 3.40
N PHE A 739 15.42 6.40 2.38
CA PHE A 739 14.85 5.17 1.84
C PHE A 739 15.17 3.91 2.67
N ALA A 740 16.03 4.00 3.68
CA ALA A 740 16.44 2.85 4.48
C ALA A 740 15.75 2.85 5.85
N HIS A 741 14.85 1.90 6.05
CA HIS A 741 13.98 1.78 7.21
C HIS A 741 14.47 0.66 8.14
N GLU A 742 14.82 0.98 9.40
CA GLU A 742 15.13 0.01 10.48
C GLU A 742 13.94 -0.93 10.72
N TYR A 743 12.72 -0.40 10.57
CA TYR A 743 11.49 -1.17 10.51
C TYR A 743 10.39 -0.40 9.77
N GLU A 744 9.54 -1.14 9.07
CA GLU A 744 8.21 -0.70 8.63
C GLU A 744 7.17 -1.41 9.50
N LYS A 745 6.82 -0.82 10.64
CA LYS A 745 5.78 -1.37 11.52
C LYS A 745 4.48 -0.64 11.27
N ARG A 746 3.48 -1.35 10.75
CA ARG A 746 2.09 -0.94 10.97
C ARG A 746 1.87 -0.81 12.48
N ASP A 747 1.25 0.27 12.92
CA ASP A 747 0.72 0.33 14.27
C ASP A 747 -0.48 -0.61 14.44
N TYR A 748 -0.99 -0.74 15.66
CA TYR A 748 -2.10 -1.64 15.95
C TYR A 748 -3.34 -1.36 15.08
N SER A 749 -3.53 -0.10 14.66
CA SER A 749 -4.68 0.32 13.83
C SER A 749 -4.53 0.05 12.33
N HIS A 750 -3.40 -0.54 11.90
CA HIS A 750 -3.00 -0.79 10.51
C HIS A 750 -3.00 0.44 9.57
N LYS A 751 -3.31 1.64 10.06
CA LYS A 751 -3.37 2.91 9.30
C LYS A 751 -2.05 3.65 9.27
N HIS A 752 -1.19 3.50 10.28
CA HIS A 752 0.08 4.21 10.32
C HIS A 752 1.25 3.25 10.16
N VAL A 753 2.02 3.37 9.07
CA VAL A 753 3.36 2.78 8.99
C VAL A 753 4.32 3.66 9.78
N ASN A 754 4.65 3.25 11.00
CA ASN A 754 5.75 3.83 11.75
C ASN A 754 7.06 3.39 11.09
N ILE A 755 7.65 4.32 10.34
CA ILE A 755 8.96 4.20 9.72
C ILE A 755 10.02 4.62 10.74
N GLY A 756 10.82 3.67 11.22
CA GLY A 756 12.09 3.98 11.86
C GLY A 756 13.17 4.11 10.77
N LEU A 757 13.87 5.24 10.66
CA LEU A 757 15.00 5.36 9.73
C LEU A 757 16.25 4.68 10.31
N VAL A 758 17.02 3.98 9.47
CA VAL A 758 18.31 3.40 9.88
C VAL A 758 19.25 4.53 10.30
N ASN A 759 19.66 4.54 11.57
CA ASN A 759 20.63 5.50 12.06
C ASN A 759 22.05 5.14 11.58
N PHE A 760 22.45 5.72 10.44
CA PHE A 760 23.75 5.48 9.83
C PHE A 760 24.94 6.13 10.54
N ASP A 761 24.72 7.12 11.42
CA ASP A 761 25.79 7.80 12.17
C ASP A 761 26.56 6.85 13.11
N LYS A 762 25.97 5.69 13.41
CA LYS A 762 26.58 4.59 14.18
C LYS A 762 27.65 3.82 13.38
N TYR A 763 27.74 4.00 12.07
CA TYR A 763 28.66 3.26 11.20
C TYR A 763 29.73 4.19 10.59
N SER A 764 30.95 3.68 10.46
CA SER A 764 32.03 4.39 9.79
C SER A 764 31.79 4.50 8.28
N THR A 765 32.21 5.61 7.68
CA THR A 765 32.37 5.73 6.21
C THR A 765 33.07 4.51 5.62
N GLY A 766 32.53 3.99 4.51
CA GLY A 766 33.02 2.80 3.83
C GLY A 766 32.43 1.48 4.35
N LYS A 767 31.60 1.51 5.42
CA LYS A 767 30.86 0.33 5.89
C LYS A 767 30.05 -0.30 4.75
N LEU A 768 30.06 -1.63 4.68
CA LEU A 768 29.26 -2.42 3.76
C LEU A 768 28.07 -3.03 4.48
N PHE A 769 26.92 -3.00 3.82
CA PHE A 769 25.69 -3.67 4.21
C PHE A 769 25.33 -4.69 3.14
N ALA A 770 25.21 -5.96 3.50
CA ALA A 770 24.82 -7.00 2.56
C ALA A 770 23.32 -6.90 2.26
N ILE A 771 22.95 -7.00 0.98
CA ILE A 771 21.54 -7.00 0.56
C ILE A 771 21.02 -8.44 0.44
N LYS A 772 19.76 -8.67 0.82
CA LYS A 772 19.07 -9.96 0.63
C LYS A 772 17.60 -9.73 0.26
N TYR A 773 17.01 -10.73 -0.38
CA TYR A 773 15.56 -10.78 -0.61
C TYR A 773 14.81 -11.06 0.70
N ASP A 774 13.57 -10.57 0.84
CA ASP A 774 12.73 -10.93 1.98
C ASP A 774 11.93 -12.21 1.68
N PRO A 775 12.21 -13.36 2.31
CA PRO A 775 11.43 -14.58 2.10
C PRO A 775 9.99 -14.47 2.61
N ASN A 776 9.66 -13.44 3.40
CA ASN A 776 8.33 -13.22 3.97
C ASN A 776 7.56 -12.08 3.28
N ASP A 777 8.08 -11.55 2.17
CA ASP A 777 7.38 -10.55 1.36
C ASP A 777 6.01 -11.10 0.92
N TYR A 778 4.96 -10.31 1.08
CA TYR A 778 3.58 -10.73 0.81
C TYR A 778 3.30 -10.85 -0.71
N HIS A 779 4.14 -10.27 -1.59
CA HIS A 779 4.13 -10.58 -3.02
C HIS A 779 4.44 -12.05 -3.31
N ILE A 780 5.14 -12.75 -2.41
CA ILE A 780 5.38 -14.19 -2.51
C ILE A 780 4.07 -14.91 -2.19
N GLN A 781 3.28 -15.14 -3.24
CA GLN A 781 1.98 -15.82 -3.12
C GLN A 781 2.16 -17.23 -2.54
N ARG A 782 1.35 -17.53 -1.54
CA ARG A 782 1.36 -18.79 -0.78
C ARG A 782 -0.04 -19.37 -0.70
N ASN A 783 -0.14 -20.69 -0.63
CA ASN A 783 -1.41 -21.35 -0.32
C ASN A 783 -1.72 -21.28 1.19
N SER A 784 -2.88 -21.80 1.59
CA SER A 784 -3.34 -21.88 2.98
C SER A 784 -2.43 -22.69 3.93
N LYS A 785 -1.44 -23.43 3.41
CA LYS A 785 -0.41 -24.15 4.18
C LYS A 785 0.90 -23.37 4.29
N GLY A 786 1.00 -22.19 3.68
CA GLY A 786 2.19 -21.36 3.61
C GLY A 786 3.19 -21.78 2.52
N GLU A 787 2.85 -22.72 1.65
CA GLU A 787 3.72 -23.20 0.57
C GLU A 787 3.75 -22.17 -0.57
N ILE A 788 4.95 -21.84 -1.08
CA ILE A 788 5.11 -20.87 -2.18
C ILE A 788 4.55 -21.47 -3.47
N LEU A 789 3.63 -20.74 -4.10
CA LEU A 789 3.05 -21.10 -5.40
C LEU A 789 3.96 -20.61 -6.53
N ARG A 790 4.09 -21.37 -7.62
CA ARG A 790 4.90 -20.95 -8.78
C ARG A 790 4.29 -21.47 -10.07
N ILE A 791 3.84 -20.53 -10.90
CA ILE A 791 3.50 -20.82 -12.29
C ILE A 791 4.81 -20.87 -13.08
N ASN A 792 5.00 -21.90 -13.91
CA ASN A 792 6.12 -22.03 -14.87
C ASN A 792 7.54 -21.72 -14.33
N GLY A 793 7.79 -21.99 -13.03
CA GLY A 793 9.09 -21.72 -12.40
C GLY A 793 9.40 -20.24 -12.16
N GLN A 794 8.38 -19.38 -12.05
CA GLN A 794 8.54 -17.95 -11.77
C GLN A 794 9.44 -17.66 -10.57
N THR A 795 10.17 -16.55 -10.66
CA THR A 795 11.02 -16.02 -9.59
C THR A 795 10.36 -14.76 -9.05
N TYR A 796 10.21 -14.67 -7.73
CA TYR A 796 9.65 -13.49 -7.10
C TYR A 796 10.70 -12.37 -7.00
N PHE A 797 10.20 -11.14 -7.02
CA PHE A 797 10.92 -9.94 -6.60
C PHE A 797 10.31 -9.46 -5.29
N THR A 798 11.15 -8.89 -4.41
CA THR A 798 10.80 -8.58 -3.03
C THR A 798 11.48 -7.27 -2.58
N LYS A 799 11.03 -6.71 -1.47
CA LYS A 799 11.74 -5.66 -0.71
C LYS A 799 13.20 -6.08 -0.43
N VAL A 800 14.10 -5.10 -0.43
CA VAL A 800 15.54 -5.31 -0.23
C VAL A 800 15.88 -5.21 1.25
N LYS A 801 16.21 -6.32 1.90
CA LYS A 801 16.68 -6.33 3.29
C LYS A 801 18.16 -5.99 3.39
N LEU A 802 18.51 -5.21 4.41
CA LEU A 802 19.84 -4.72 4.73
C LEU A 802 20.39 -5.44 5.95
N PHE A 803 21.60 -5.98 5.83
CA PHE A 803 22.32 -6.64 6.91
C PHE A 803 23.67 -5.98 7.16
N ASP A 804 24.07 -5.78 8.40
CA ASP A 804 25.46 -5.44 8.73
C ASP A 804 26.37 -6.59 8.25
N ASN A 805 27.33 -6.30 7.36
CA ASN A 805 28.19 -7.33 6.78
C ASN A 805 29.17 -7.97 7.80
N ASP A 806 29.50 -7.26 8.89
CA ASP A 806 30.47 -7.72 9.89
C ASP A 806 29.80 -8.53 11.01
N THR A 807 28.58 -8.16 11.42
CA THR A 807 27.83 -8.88 12.47
C THR A 807 26.84 -9.90 11.91
N GLY A 808 26.37 -9.72 10.67
CA GLY A 808 25.33 -10.53 10.04
C GLY A 808 23.91 -10.22 10.52
N GLU A 809 23.74 -9.19 11.36
CA GLU A 809 22.44 -8.76 11.91
C GLU A 809 21.61 -8.00 10.85
N GLU A 810 20.29 -8.20 10.85
CA GLU A 810 19.37 -7.40 10.04
C GLU A 810 19.28 -5.99 10.65
N ILE A 811 19.54 -4.96 9.85
CA ILE A 811 19.53 -3.56 10.30
C ILE A 811 18.36 -2.76 9.74
N GLY A 812 17.60 -3.34 8.80
CA GLY A 812 16.47 -2.68 8.14
C GLY A 812 16.21 -3.21 6.72
N MET A 813 15.50 -2.42 5.93
CA MET A 813 15.16 -2.67 4.52
C MET A 813 15.15 -1.36 3.71
N LEU A 814 15.12 -1.46 2.38
CA LEU A 814 14.81 -0.33 1.51
C LEU A 814 13.29 -0.21 1.26
N SER A 815 12.81 1.02 1.23
CA SER A 815 11.41 1.39 0.97
C SER A 815 11.12 1.60 -0.52
N ASN A 816 9.90 1.25 -0.95
CA ASN A 816 9.49 1.33 -2.36
C ASN A 816 8.24 2.21 -2.58
N ASN A 817 8.07 3.19 -1.71
CA ASN A 817 6.98 4.16 -1.80
C ASN A 817 7.16 5.05 -3.02
N PHE A 818 6.09 5.25 -3.79
CA PHE A 818 6.04 6.18 -4.92
C PHE A 818 4.97 7.25 -4.66
N HIS A 819 5.21 8.47 -5.17
CA HIS A 819 4.39 9.62 -4.81
C HIS A 819 4.49 10.71 -5.90
N ASN A 820 3.55 10.73 -6.84
CA ASN A 820 3.61 11.57 -8.04
C ASN A 820 2.24 12.23 -8.32
N PHE A 821 2.14 13.02 -9.39
CA PHE A 821 0.84 13.38 -9.98
C PHE A 821 0.71 12.74 -11.35
N GLN A 822 -0.48 12.29 -11.70
CA GLN A 822 -0.89 12.02 -13.08
C GLN A 822 -2.09 12.90 -13.40
N GLY A 823 -2.02 13.69 -14.48
CA GLY A 823 -3.03 14.71 -14.77
C GLY A 823 -3.17 15.75 -13.63
N LYS A 824 -4.30 15.74 -12.91
CA LYS A 824 -4.55 16.57 -11.71
C LYS A 824 -4.54 15.76 -10.40
N ILE A 825 -4.45 14.44 -10.50
CA ILE A 825 -4.62 13.52 -9.38
C ILE A 825 -3.24 13.27 -8.77
N PHE A 826 -3.14 13.32 -7.44
CA PHE A 826 -1.92 12.99 -6.71
C PHE A 826 -1.98 11.52 -6.32
N PHE A 827 -1.01 10.73 -6.79
CA PHE A 827 -0.89 9.32 -6.49
C PHE A 827 0.12 9.11 -5.39
N SER A 828 -0.20 8.21 -4.47
CA SER A 828 0.82 7.58 -3.65
C SER A 828 0.38 6.19 -3.18
N ALA A 829 1.24 5.22 -3.46
CA ALA A 829 1.18 3.90 -2.88
C ALA A 829 2.60 3.41 -2.54
N ASP A 830 2.70 2.33 -1.77
CA ASP A 830 3.86 1.45 -1.82
C ASP A 830 3.55 0.43 -2.92
N TYR A 831 4.41 0.31 -3.94
CA TYR A 831 4.20 -0.66 -5.03
C TYR A 831 4.17 -2.11 -4.52
N ASN A 832 4.65 -2.35 -3.30
CA ASN A 832 4.39 -3.58 -2.58
C ASN A 832 3.11 -3.46 -1.69
N TYR A 833 1.99 -3.05 -2.29
CA TYR A 833 0.62 -3.30 -1.83
C TYR A 833 -0.19 -4.01 -2.94
N SER A 834 -1.48 -4.27 -2.76
CA SER A 834 -2.29 -4.94 -3.78
C SER A 834 -2.58 -3.99 -4.95
N TYR A 835 -2.81 -4.54 -6.15
CA TYR A 835 -3.10 -3.70 -7.31
C TYR A 835 -4.39 -2.88 -7.13
N SER A 836 -5.38 -3.38 -6.38
CA SER A 836 -6.58 -2.63 -6.00
C SER A 836 -6.29 -1.38 -5.15
N ASP A 837 -5.24 -1.41 -4.33
CA ASP A 837 -4.83 -0.30 -3.45
C ASP A 837 -4.23 0.88 -4.25
N PHE A 838 -3.83 0.66 -5.50
CA PHE A 838 -3.21 1.66 -6.40
C PHE A 838 -4.17 2.79 -6.82
N LEU A 839 -5.48 2.54 -6.85
CA LEU A 839 -6.49 3.48 -7.37
C LEU A 839 -7.00 4.49 -6.32
N ALA A 840 -6.71 4.27 -5.03
CA ALA A 840 -7.26 5.02 -3.90
C ALA A 840 -6.51 6.33 -3.60
N SER A 841 -6.38 7.22 -4.59
CA SER A 841 -5.58 8.45 -4.45
C SER A 841 -6.30 9.72 -4.94
N VAL A 842 -7.60 9.82 -4.65
CA VAL A 842 -8.40 10.99 -5.05
C VAL A 842 -8.27 12.13 -4.05
N ALA A 843 -7.33 13.04 -4.36
CA ALA A 843 -7.09 14.36 -3.77
C ALA A 843 -6.76 14.38 -2.25
N PRO A 844 -5.47 14.57 -1.87
CA PRO A 844 -5.04 14.46 -0.47
C PRO A 844 -5.53 15.65 0.36
N GLN A 845 -6.14 15.37 1.52
CA GLN A 845 -6.32 16.39 2.56
C GLN A 845 -5.04 16.45 3.40
N ILE A 846 -4.13 17.34 3.05
CA ILE A 846 -2.94 17.62 3.86
C ILE A 846 -3.27 18.52 5.06
N GLU A 847 -2.82 18.12 6.24
CA GLU A 847 -2.75 18.93 7.46
C GLU A 847 -1.28 19.13 7.85
N ILE A 848 -0.91 20.32 8.30
CA ILE A 848 0.44 20.61 8.78
C ILE A 848 0.33 21.24 10.16
N LYS A 849 0.91 20.58 11.16
CA LYS A 849 0.97 21.04 12.54
C LYS A 849 2.40 21.42 12.88
N ASP A 850 2.63 22.66 13.29
CA ASP A 850 3.89 23.06 13.93
C ASP A 850 4.04 22.32 15.28
N MET A 851 5.25 21.85 15.57
CA MET A 851 5.63 21.16 16.79
C MET A 851 6.48 22.09 17.66
N ASP A 852 6.43 21.91 18.97
CA ASP A 852 7.05 22.83 19.94
C ASP A 852 8.60 22.85 19.90
N ASP A 853 9.22 21.85 19.26
CA ASP A 853 10.66 21.80 18.98
C ASP A 853 11.08 22.55 17.70
N GLY A 854 10.13 23.18 16.99
CA GLY A 854 10.34 23.84 15.71
C GLY A 854 10.36 22.90 14.51
N SER A 855 10.03 21.62 14.67
CA SER A 855 9.69 20.73 13.55
C SER A 855 8.24 20.95 13.08
N LYS A 856 7.89 20.47 11.89
CA LYS A 856 6.52 20.41 11.39
C LYS A 856 6.12 18.95 11.20
N ARG A 857 4.91 18.60 11.63
CA ARG A 857 4.27 17.32 11.36
C ARG A 857 3.27 17.50 10.22
N ILE A 858 3.60 16.97 9.06
CA ILE A 858 2.71 16.84 7.92
C ILE A 858 1.90 15.55 8.10
N MET A 859 0.59 15.64 7.93
CA MET A 859 -0.33 14.50 7.96
C MET A 859 -1.17 14.50 6.69
N PHE A 860 -1.42 13.31 6.16
CA PHE A 860 -2.33 13.09 5.05
C PHE A 860 -3.59 12.45 5.61
N ASP A 861 -4.69 13.20 5.70
CA ASP A 861 -6.00 12.65 6.03
C ASP A 861 -6.60 11.96 4.79
N ARG A 862 -7.42 10.93 5.02
CA ARG A 862 -8.01 10.08 3.98
C ARG A 862 -8.64 10.89 2.84
N GLY A 863 -8.41 10.44 1.61
CA GLY A 863 -9.23 10.83 0.47
C GLY A 863 -10.73 10.73 0.80
N ARG A 864 -11.52 11.64 0.23
CA ARG A 864 -12.98 11.52 0.29
C ARG A 864 -13.52 10.78 -0.94
N GLY A 865 -12.98 11.07 -2.12
CA GLY A 865 -13.44 10.52 -3.41
C GLY A 865 -13.04 9.06 -3.69
N ASP A 866 -13.22 8.14 -2.75
CA ASP A 866 -12.98 6.72 -2.96
C ASP A 866 -14.29 6.02 -3.38
N ILE A 867 -14.37 5.50 -4.62
CA ILE A 867 -15.54 4.75 -5.09
C ILE A 867 -15.46 3.27 -4.68
N GLY A 868 -16.50 2.80 -3.98
CA GLY A 868 -16.90 1.39 -3.88
C GLY A 868 -15.83 0.40 -3.39
N ASP A 869 -15.67 0.25 -2.07
CA ASP A 869 -14.86 -0.79 -1.39
C ASP A 869 -13.38 -0.95 -1.81
N THR A 870 -12.85 -0.11 -2.70
CA THR A 870 -11.42 -0.06 -3.10
C THR A 870 -10.52 0.62 -2.05
N ASP A 871 -10.86 0.49 -0.76
CA ASP A 871 -10.22 1.20 0.35
C ASP A 871 -8.83 0.64 0.67
N LYS A 872 -7.76 1.38 0.30
CA LYS A 872 -6.56 1.74 1.12
C LYS A 872 -5.38 2.26 0.26
N GLY A 873 -5.32 3.57 0.00
CA GLY A 873 -4.09 4.18 -0.52
C GLY A 873 -3.01 4.28 0.56
N TYR A 874 -1.73 4.04 0.24
CA TYR A 874 -0.64 4.09 1.26
C TYR A 874 -0.47 5.47 1.91
N THR A 875 -0.84 6.55 1.19
CA THR A 875 -0.80 7.91 1.75
C THR A 875 -1.87 8.17 2.79
N ASP A 876 -2.98 7.43 2.79
CA ASP A 876 -4.02 7.65 3.77
C ASP A 876 -3.41 7.46 5.17
N TYR A 877 -3.54 8.48 5.99
CA TYR A 877 -3.00 8.53 7.35
C TYR A 877 -1.45 8.57 7.46
N GLN A 878 -0.69 8.72 6.37
CA GLN A 878 0.77 8.89 6.45
C GLN A 878 1.14 10.16 7.27
N ARG A 879 2.19 10.07 8.09
CA ARG A 879 2.72 11.18 8.89
C ARG A 879 4.20 11.40 8.60
N VAL A 880 4.57 12.61 8.17
CA VAL A 880 5.96 13.00 7.89
C VAL A 880 6.38 14.09 8.86
N TYR A 881 7.55 13.94 9.48
CA TYR A 881 8.12 14.94 10.39
C TYR A 881 9.29 15.63 9.71
N THR A 882 9.14 16.93 9.44
CA THR A 882 10.21 17.75 8.85
C THR A 882 10.85 18.59 9.94
N LYS A 883 12.16 18.43 10.15
CA LYS A 883 12.88 19.31 11.08
C LYS A 883 12.94 20.70 10.45
N GLY A 884 12.42 21.71 11.15
CA GLY A 884 12.59 23.09 10.72
C GLY A 884 14.08 23.37 10.53
N LYS A 885 14.44 24.08 9.47
CA LYS A 885 15.80 24.60 9.34
C LYS A 885 16.06 25.46 10.58
N GLN A 886 16.94 24.99 11.46
CA GLN A 886 17.52 25.89 12.45
C GLN A 886 18.10 27.05 11.65
N THR A 887 17.50 28.23 11.81
CA THR A 887 18.13 29.46 11.36
C THR A 887 19.47 29.50 12.05
N GLU A 888 20.56 29.38 11.28
CA GLU A 888 21.90 29.58 11.83
C GLU A 888 21.91 30.98 12.42
N SER A 889 21.78 31.06 13.75
CA SER A 889 21.85 32.31 14.49
C SER A 889 23.17 32.95 14.11
N SER A 890 23.09 34.07 13.41
CA SER A 890 24.19 34.63 12.64
C SER A 890 25.48 34.65 13.46
N LYS A 891 26.45 33.81 13.06
CA LYS A 891 27.85 34.06 13.42
C LYS A 891 28.29 35.30 12.66
N GLU A 892 27.94 36.46 13.21
CA GLU A 892 28.64 37.71 12.93
C GLU A 892 30.09 37.57 13.45
N GLN A 893 30.94 36.92 12.65
CA GLN A 893 32.27 37.49 12.45
C GLN A 893 32.18 38.41 11.24
N ALA A 894 32.11 39.70 11.56
CA ALA A 894 32.06 40.76 10.58
C ALA A 894 33.25 40.71 9.62
N SER A 895 32.95 40.58 8.32
CA SER A 895 33.80 41.13 7.28
C SER A 895 32.94 41.73 6.15
N VAL A 896 32.44 42.94 6.44
CA VAL A 896 32.10 44.01 5.47
C VAL A 896 31.14 43.65 4.34
N SER A 897 29.88 44.04 4.50
CA SER A 897 28.95 44.21 3.38
C SER A 897 29.24 45.48 2.58
N LYS A 898 28.91 45.45 1.28
CA LYS A 898 28.39 46.62 0.58
C LYS A 898 27.44 46.20 -0.54
N ALA A 899 26.23 46.74 -0.48
CA ALA A 899 25.23 46.78 -1.56
C ALA A 899 25.68 47.80 -2.65
N GLU A 900 25.06 47.97 -3.82
CA GLU A 900 23.83 47.42 -4.43
C GLU A 900 23.89 47.64 -5.99
N THR A 901 22.83 47.21 -6.69
CA THR A 901 22.32 47.49 -8.08
C THR A 901 22.84 48.73 -8.89
N GLU A 902 22.77 48.85 -10.23
CA GLU A 902 21.97 48.18 -11.30
C GLU A 902 22.58 48.38 -12.74
N VAL A 903 22.26 47.46 -13.69
CA VAL A 903 22.21 47.54 -15.19
C VAL A 903 23.24 48.40 -15.99
N ASP A 904 24.20 47.79 -16.71
CA ASP A 904 24.04 47.29 -18.11
C ASP A 904 25.35 46.63 -18.66
N THR A 905 25.27 45.85 -19.75
CA THR A 905 26.35 45.01 -20.35
C THR A 905 27.34 45.76 -21.28
N PRO A 906 28.52 45.22 -21.73
CA PRO A 906 29.18 43.92 -21.42
C PRO A 906 30.72 43.95 -21.09
N HIS A 907 31.18 42.98 -20.27
CA HIS A 907 32.55 42.40 -20.13
C HIS A 907 33.86 43.25 -19.94
N MET A 908 34.59 42.89 -18.86
CA MET A 908 36.05 43.00 -18.57
C MET A 908 36.74 44.37 -18.29
N GLY A 909 37.34 44.54 -17.08
CA GLY A 909 38.53 45.42 -16.88
C GLY A 909 38.73 46.13 -15.51
N TYR A 910 39.90 45.96 -14.91
CA TYR A 910 40.43 46.47 -13.61
C TYR A 910 40.42 48.00 -13.27
N SER A 911 40.05 48.32 -12.01
CA SER A 911 40.76 49.19 -11.00
C SER A 911 40.64 50.75 -10.87
N THR A 912 40.70 51.20 -9.59
CA THR A 912 41.13 52.50 -8.97
C THR A 912 40.24 53.78 -8.80
N THR A 913 40.02 54.13 -7.51
CA THR A 913 40.09 55.46 -6.80
C THR A 913 39.07 56.63 -6.92
N ASN A 914 38.48 56.96 -5.76
CA ASN A 914 38.32 58.29 -5.08
C ASN A 914 37.40 59.45 -5.58
N ALA A 915 36.42 59.77 -4.69
CA ALA A 915 36.17 61.08 -4.01
C ALA A 915 35.11 62.14 -4.49
N VAL A 916 34.22 62.52 -3.55
CA VAL A 916 33.76 63.92 -3.20
C VAL A 916 32.74 64.61 -4.17
N THR A 917 31.57 65.21 -3.80
CA THR A 917 30.92 65.63 -2.52
C THR A 917 29.41 66.03 -2.66
N ARG A 918 28.63 65.98 -1.54
CA ARG A 918 27.51 66.89 -1.09
C ARG A 918 26.20 67.03 -1.92
N ALA A 919 25.01 67.32 -1.35
CA ALA A 919 24.54 67.51 0.05
C ALA A 919 22.98 67.51 0.17
N ALA A 920 22.48 67.38 1.42
CA ALA A 920 21.18 67.87 1.97
C ALA A 920 19.88 67.16 1.52
N GLU A 921 18.83 66.99 2.35
CA GLU A 921 18.58 67.30 3.79
C GLU A 921 17.34 66.54 4.32
N GLU A 922 17.31 66.20 5.62
CA GLU A 922 16.11 65.94 6.50
C GLU A 922 15.01 64.93 6.04
N LYS A 923 14.21 64.21 6.84
CA LYS A 923 13.93 64.00 8.29
C LYS A 923 13.09 62.68 8.32
N ALA A 924 13.01 61.84 9.35
CA ALA A 924 13.54 61.76 10.72
C ALA A 924 13.64 60.23 11.08
N ALA A 925 13.84 59.72 12.31
CA ALA A 925 13.79 60.29 13.65
C ALA A 925 14.67 59.53 14.68
N SER A 926 14.52 59.93 15.94
CA SER A 926 15.07 59.47 17.22
C SER A 926 14.64 58.05 17.65
N ASN A 927 15.52 57.17 18.16
CA ASN A 927 16.23 57.23 19.47
C ASN A 927 15.30 56.94 20.69
N ASP A 928 15.72 56.23 21.75
CA ASP A 928 17.06 55.88 22.22
C ASP A 928 17.20 54.41 22.66
N ASN A 929 18.43 53.88 22.66
CA ASN A 929 18.85 52.96 23.72
C ASN A 929 20.39 52.93 23.89
N ASN A 930 20.81 52.65 25.13
CA ASN A 930 22.18 52.37 25.61
C ASN A 930 23.24 53.48 25.66
N GLU A 931 23.67 53.77 26.89
CA GLU A 931 25.06 54.00 27.32
C GLU A 931 25.12 53.68 28.84
N MET A 932 26.21 53.22 29.48
CA MET A 932 27.49 52.65 29.03
C MET A 932 28.23 52.09 30.29
N GLN A 933 29.45 51.56 30.09
CA GLN A 933 30.57 51.48 31.07
C GLN A 933 30.47 50.48 32.25
N SER A 934 31.57 50.02 32.86
CA SER A 934 32.94 49.69 32.39
C SER A 934 33.74 49.04 33.55
N ASP A 935 34.91 48.47 33.22
CA ASP A 935 36.11 48.37 34.07
C ASP A 935 36.25 47.31 35.20
N GLN A 936 37.28 46.46 35.00
CA GLN A 936 38.45 46.24 35.88
C GLN A 936 38.52 45.16 37.00
N THR A 937 39.20 44.06 36.62
CA THR A 937 40.48 43.53 37.21
C THR A 937 40.47 42.65 38.49
N GLN A 938 41.45 41.71 38.51
CA GLN A 938 42.05 40.97 39.65
C GLN A 938 41.29 39.70 40.14
N ILE A 939 41.91 38.58 40.58
CA ILE A 939 43.33 38.11 40.61
C ILE A 939 43.38 36.55 40.75
N LEU A 940 44.57 35.95 40.54
CA LEU A 940 45.08 34.57 40.81
C LEU A 940 44.24 33.59 41.70
N THR A 941 44.34 32.24 41.65
CA THR A 941 45.59 31.42 41.59
C THR A 941 45.37 29.90 41.31
N ARG A 942 46.34 29.28 40.62
CA ARG A 942 46.86 27.88 40.70
C ARG A 942 46.02 26.71 41.28
N ALA A 943 46.01 25.63 40.50
CA ALA A 943 45.87 24.26 40.99
C ALA A 943 47.11 23.71 41.72
N LYS A 944 46.90 22.81 42.71
CA LYS A 944 47.64 21.54 42.84
C LYS A 944 46.96 20.55 43.80
N ARG A 945 47.11 19.25 43.51
CA ARG A 945 46.58 18.10 44.27
C ARG A 945 47.22 17.97 45.67
N SER A 946 46.43 17.52 46.64
CA SER A 946 46.88 16.72 47.79
C SER A 946 45.90 15.56 47.99
N ALA A 947 46.42 14.37 48.33
CA ALA A 947 45.62 13.16 48.51
C ALA A 947 45.44 12.85 50.01
N LEU A 948 44.42 12.03 50.30
CA LEU A 948 44.25 11.23 51.53
C LEU A 948 44.15 11.99 52.86
N VAL A 949 42.91 12.16 53.33
CA VAL A 949 42.50 11.62 54.63
C VAL A 949 41.12 10.97 54.45
N GLU A 950 41.00 9.69 54.84
CA GLU A 950 39.69 9.08 55.10
C GLU A 950 39.17 9.62 56.44
N GLU A 951 38.56 10.80 56.44
CA GLU A 951 37.53 11.07 57.44
C GLU A 951 36.28 10.33 56.96
N GLY A 952 35.81 9.40 57.79
CA GLY A 952 34.74 8.48 57.42
C GLY A 952 33.44 9.20 57.15
N GLN A 953 33.21 9.59 55.89
CA GLN A 953 31.87 9.80 55.38
C GLN A 953 31.16 8.45 55.50
N GLU A 954 30.24 8.36 56.47
CA GLU A 954 29.33 7.22 56.59
C GLU A 954 28.72 6.98 55.22
N GLN A 955 28.88 5.75 54.71
CA GLN A 955 28.20 5.30 53.51
C GLN A 955 26.72 5.14 53.84
N VAL A 956 25.97 6.25 53.80
CA VAL A 956 24.55 6.25 54.07
C VAL A 956 23.84 5.55 52.91
N VAL A 957 23.29 4.38 53.20
CA VAL A 957 22.33 3.70 52.32
C VAL A 957 21.03 4.49 52.41
N LEU A 958 20.71 5.25 51.36
CA LEU A 958 19.57 6.20 51.38
C LEU A 958 18.21 5.52 51.19
N LYS A 959 18.20 4.31 50.62
CA LYS A 959 17.04 3.41 50.55
C LYS A 959 17.54 1.98 50.39
N ASP A 960 16.85 1.02 51.01
CA ASP A 960 17.23 -0.39 50.92
C ASP A 960 16.54 -1.05 49.73
N THR A 961 17.33 -1.35 48.68
CA THR A 961 16.89 -1.91 47.38
C THR A 961 16.16 -0.92 46.48
N ILE A 962 16.73 -0.66 45.30
CA ILE A 962 16.12 0.21 44.28
C ILE A 962 16.04 -0.50 42.90
N LEU A 963 16.96 -1.42 42.59
CA LEU A 963 17.05 -2.06 41.25
C LEU A 963 17.03 -3.60 41.31
N LYS A 964 16.33 -4.21 40.35
CA LYS A 964 16.44 -5.64 39.99
C LYS A 964 17.62 -5.88 39.04
N ILE A 965 18.18 -7.10 39.05
CA ILE A 965 19.07 -7.60 37.98
C ILE A 965 18.34 -8.72 37.27
N GLU A 966 18.06 -8.54 35.98
CA GLU A 966 17.20 -9.44 35.21
C GLU A 966 17.97 -10.25 34.17
N LYS A 967 17.47 -11.45 33.88
CA LYS A 967 18.09 -12.40 32.96
C LYS A 967 17.45 -12.28 31.57
N ASN A 968 18.27 -12.02 30.56
CA ASN A 968 17.81 -12.00 29.17
C ASN A 968 17.40 -13.41 28.68
N TYR A 969 16.34 -13.50 27.87
CA TYR A 969 15.87 -14.73 27.23
C TYR A 969 16.87 -15.27 26.20
N ASP A 970 17.60 -14.39 25.50
CA ASP A 970 18.65 -14.78 24.58
C ASP A 970 19.84 -15.46 25.29
N ARG A 971 20.42 -16.46 24.62
CA ARG A 971 21.44 -17.36 25.17
C ARG A 971 22.63 -17.48 24.21
N ASP A 972 23.84 -17.27 24.72
CA ASP A 972 25.08 -17.46 23.94
C ASP A 972 25.34 -18.95 23.62
N SER A 973 26.28 -19.21 22.71
CA SER A 973 26.68 -20.56 22.31
C SER A 973 27.29 -21.41 23.45
N GLU A 974 27.69 -20.80 24.58
CA GLU A 974 28.18 -21.47 25.78
C GLU A 974 27.10 -21.66 26.87
N GLY A 975 25.90 -21.11 26.68
CA GLY A 975 24.81 -21.15 27.64
C GLY A 975 24.82 -20.09 28.73
N LYS A 976 25.46 -18.94 28.51
CA LYS A 976 25.28 -17.74 29.31
C LYS A 976 24.08 -16.95 28.80
N HIS A 977 23.39 -16.30 29.72
CA HIS A 977 22.37 -15.30 29.46
C HIS A 977 22.87 -13.95 29.98
N LYS A 978 22.63 -12.88 29.22
CA LYS A 978 22.99 -11.51 29.59
C LYS A 978 22.23 -11.07 30.86
N ALA A 979 22.86 -10.20 31.65
CA ALA A 979 22.27 -9.63 32.86
C ALA A 979 21.99 -8.14 32.68
N ASN A 980 20.73 -7.72 32.89
CA ASN A 980 20.25 -6.36 32.70
C ASN A 980 19.95 -5.67 34.05
N ILE A 981 19.84 -4.35 34.07
CA ILE A 981 19.53 -3.53 35.26
C ILE A 981 18.39 -2.54 34.95
N THR A 982 17.46 -2.37 35.89
CA THR A 982 16.30 -1.46 35.73
C THR A 982 16.08 -0.54 36.95
N ILE A 983 15.69 0.72 36.75
CA ILE A 983 15.68 1.83 37.76
C ILE A 983 14.31 2.53 37.85
N ASP A 984 13.67 2.57 39.03
CA ASP A 984 12.36 3.22 39.30
C ASP A 984 12.42 4.76 39.48
N TYR A 985 11.40 5.46 38.97
CA TYR A 985 11.23 6.93 38.94
C TYR A 985 10.75 7.49 40.25
N ASN A 986 9.84 6.79 40.92
CA ASN A 986 9.32 7.23 42.20
C ASN A 986 10.47 7.28 43.23
N ASP A 987 11.49 6.43 43.06
CA ASP A 987 12.69 6.41 43.90
C ASP A 987 13.66 7.54 43.60
N VAL A 988 13.85 7.93 42.35
CA VAL A 988 14.70 9.10 42.02
C VAL A 988 13.97 10.43 42.29
N LYS A 989 12.68 10.51 42.00
CA LYS A 989 11.81 11.64 42.37
C LYS A 989 11.78 11.83 43.89
N ALA A 990 11.55 10.77 44.67
CA ALA A 990 11.64 10.86 46.13
C ALA A 990 13.06 11.19 46.63
N LEU A 991 14.11 10.94 45.85
CA LEU A 991 15.48 11.40 46.16
C LEU A 991 15.66 12.89 45.88
N TYR A 992 15.05 13.42 44.81
CA TYR A 992 15.04 14.85 44.50
C TYR A 992 14.17 15.65 45.48
N ASP A 993 12.98 15.16 45.79
CA ASP A 993 12.02 15.82 46.68
C ASP A 993 12.54 15.92 48.13
N ARG A 994 13.39 14.98 48.56
CA ARG A 994 14.08 15.01 49.87
C ARG A 994 15.43 15.74 49.87
N ALA A 995 15.95 16.12 48.71
CA ALA A 995 17.20 16.87 48.63
C ALA A 995 16.92 18.37 48.81
N GLU A 996 17.77 19.06 49.58
CA GLU A 996 17.66 20.51 49.81
C GLU A 996 18.85 21.27 49.23
N GLY A 997 18.61 22.49 48.73
CA GLY A 997 19.64 23.40 48.23
C GLY A 997 20.52 22.77 47.15
N ALA A 998 21.83 22.70 47.42
CA ALA A 998 22.82 22.17 46.49
C ALA A 998 22.69 20.66 46.22
N GLU A 999 22.01 19.90 47.10
CA GLU A 999 21.82 18.46 46.88
C GLU A 999 20.86 18.18 45.71
N LYS A 1000 19.83 19.02 45.49
CA LYS A 1000 18.93 18.89 44.32
C LYS A 1000 19.71 18.90 43.00
N GLN A 1001 20.71 19.77 42.90
CA GLN A 1001 21.59 19.85 41.73
C GLN A 1001 22.54 18.64 41.61
N SER A 1002 22.86 17.96 42.71
CA SER A 1002 23.63 16.71 42.67
C SER A 1002 22.77 15.51 42.26
N VAL A 1003 21.49 15.47 42.68
CA VAL A 1003 20.50 14.49 42.19
C VAL A 1003 20.20 14.72 40.71
N LEU A 1004 19.96 15.97 40.27
CA LEU A 1004 19.76 16.29 38.85
C LEU A 1004 21.00 15.98 37.98
N LYS A 1005 22.22 16.17 38.49
CA LYS A 1005 23.44 15.78 37.76
C LYS A 1005 23.65 14.26 37.72
N PHE A 1006 23.22 13.54 38.75
CA PHE A 1006 23.17 12.08 38.73
C PHE A 1006 22.15 11.60 37.68
N TRP A 1007 20.98 12.22 37.64
CA TRP A 1007 19.93 11.94 36.65
C TRP A 1007 20.31 12.29 35.21
N HIS A 1008 20.87 13.48 34.95
CA HIS A 1008 21.38 13.85 33.62
C HIS A 1008 22.42 12.86 33.10
N LYS A 1009 23.32 12.38 33.96
CA LYS A 1009 24.28 11.31 33.61
C LYS A 1009 23.65 9.94 33.33
N LEU A 1010 22.42 9.70 33.78
CA LEU A 1010 21.63 8.52 33.45
C LEU A 1010 20.81 8.71 32.17
N ALA A 1011 20.56 9.96 31.73
CA ALA A 1011 19.76 10.30 30.55
C ALA A 1011 20.61 10.53 29.28
N GLU A 1012 21.81 11.09 29.40
CA GLU A 1012 22.72 11.36 28.26
C GLU A 1012 23.35 10.09 27.64
N SER A 1013 23.11 8.90 28.20
CA SER A 1013 23.66 7.62 27.75
C SER A 1013 23.00 7.05 26.47
N GLY A 1014 21.80 7.51 26.12
CA GLY A 1014 21.07 7.11 24.92
C GLY A 1014 20.32 5.79 25.04
N TYR A 1015 19.01 5.83 24.77
CA TYR A 1015 18.05 4.75 25.06
C TYR A 1015 18.33 3.42 24.31
N LYS A 1016 18.95 2.45 25.00
CA LYS A 1016 18.92 1.00 24.72
C LYS A 1016 19.13 0.22 26.02
N VAL A 1017 18.44 -0.93 26.17
CA VAL A 1017 18.40 -1.78 27.38
C VAL A 1017 19.77 -1.91 28.08
N GLY A 1018 19.82 -1.51 29.36
CA GLY A 1018 21.04 -1.38 30.14
C GLY A 1018 21.56 -2.73 30.61
N ALA A 1019 22.60 -3.24 29.94
CA ALA A 1019 23.18 -4.53 30.23
C ALA A 1019 24.54 -4.43 30.93
N LEU A 1020 24.77 -5.31 31.90
CA LEU A 1020 26.08 -5.49 32.51
C LEU A 1020 27.06 -6.14 31.52
N PRO A 1021 28.38 -5.86 31.64
CA PRO A 1021 29.40 -6.52 30.82
C PRO A 1021 29.36 -8.05 30.97
N GLU A 1022 29.05 -8.76 29.89
CA GLU A 1022 28.83 -10.22 29.86
C GLU A 1022 30.08 -11.04 30.23
N ASP A 1023 31.27 -10.46 30.07
CA ASP A 1023 32.55 -11.07 30.46
C ASP A 1023 32.72 -11.12 32.00
N LYS A 1024 31.98 -10.26 32.72
CA LYS A 1024 32.09 -10.03 34.16
C LYS A 1024 30.83 -10.39 34.95
N TYR A 1025 29.64 -10.27 34.34
CA TYR A 1025 28.34 -10.50 34.98
C TYR A 1025 27.38 -11.20 34.02
N TYR A 1026 26.92 -12.41 34.36
CA TYR A 1026 25.99 -13.18 33.52
C TYR A 1026 25.21 -14.21 34.33
N PHE A 1027 24.11 -14.71 33.78
CA PHE A 1027 23.40 -15.87 34.32
C PHE A 1027 23.79 -17.14 33.59
N LYS A 1028 24.05 -18.24 34.31
CA LYS A 1028 24.30 -19.56 33.74
C LYS A 1028 23.83 -20.65 34.69
N ASP A 1029 23.18 -21.68 34.14
CA ASP A 1029 22.67 -22.85 34.88
C ASP A 1029 21.82 -22.50 36.11
N GLY A 1030 20.97 -21.46 36.00
CA GLY A 1030 20.08 -20.97 37.06
C GLY A 1030 20.76 -20.21 38.20
N LYS A 1031 21.91 -19.57 37.91
CA LYS A 1031 22.73 -18.84 38.89
C LYS A 1031 23.29 -17.56 38.28
N PHE A 1032 23.35 -16.50 39.08
CA PHE A 1032 24.09 -15.29 38.74
C PHE A 1032 25.58 -15.47 39.02
N VAL A 1033 26.42 -15.15 38.05
CA VAL A 1033 27.87 -15.31 38.13
C VAL A 1033 28.55 -13.96 38.01
N ILE A 1034 29.35 -13.62 39.03
CA ILE A 1034 30.28 -12.51 38.99
C ILE A 1034 31.68 -13.07 38.77
N HIS A 1035 32.25 -12.77 37.61
CA HIS A 1035 33.59 -13.20 37.21
C HIS A 1035 34.58 -12.06 37.35
N ASN A 1036 35.21 -11.94 38.53
CA ASN A 1036 36.18 -10.88 38.79
C ASN A 1036 37.60 -11.33 38.39
N SER A 1037 37.98 -11.00 37.17
CA SER A 1037 39.26 -11.31 36.52
C SER A 1037 40.47 -10.78 37.30
N ASP A 1038 40.40 -9.56 37.84
CA ASP A 1038 41.50 -8.88 38.54
C ASP A 1038 41.97 -9.60 39.81
N VAL A 1039 41.07 -10.36 40.45
CA VAL A 1039 41.35 -11.13 41.69
C VAL A 1039 41.18 -12.64 41.52
N LYS A 1040 41.00 -13.13 40.28
CA LYS A 1040 40.78 -14.55 39.92
C LYS A 1040 39.71 -15.23 40.80
N LYS A 1041 38.63 -14.51 41.11
CA LYS A 1041 37.60 -14.97 42.04
C LYS A 1041 36.25 -15.03 41.34
N LEU A 1042 35.77 -16.25 41.14
CA LEU A 1042 34.42 -16.53 40.68
C LEU A 1042 33.46 -16.49 41.89
N ILE A 1043 32.43 -15.65 41.84
CA ILE A 1043 31.37 -15.61 42.85
C ILE A 1043 30.09 -16.06 42.16
N VAL A 1044 29.54 -17.19 42.58
CA VAL A 1044 28.33 -17.78 42.01
C VAL A 1044 27.22 -17.69 43.05
N LEU A 1045 26.12 -17.02 42.70
CA LEU A 1045 25.01 -16.70 43.58
C LEU A 1045 23.70 -17.28 43.03
N PRO A 1046 22.73 -17.61 43.90
CA PRO A 1046 21.35 -17.84 43.46
C PRO A 1046 20.80 -16.62 42.72
N GLU A 1047 20.05 -16.86 41.66
CA GLU A 1047 19.42 -15.86 40.79
C GLU A 1047 18.48 -14.91 41.57
N ASP A 1048 17.85 -15.40 42.64
CA ASP A 1048 16.91 -14.69 43.52
C ASP A 1048 17.55 -13.79 44.60
N LYS A 1049 18.88 -13.71 44.72
CA LYS A 1049 19.57 -13.10 45.90
C LYS A 1049 20.54 -11.97 45.59
N VAL A 1050 20.34 -11.27 44.48
CA VAL A 1050 21.23 -10.21 44.02
C VAL A 1050 20.42 -8.95 43.71
N SER A 1051 20.84 -7.81 44.25
CA SER A 1051 20.18 -6.51 44.04
C SER A 1051 21.20 -5.39 43.95
N ILE A 1052 20.77 -4.18 43.55
CA ILE A 1052 21.66 -3.00 43.50
C ILE A 1052 21.15 -1.90 44.43
N LYS A 1053 22.12 -1.23 45.06
CA LYS A 1053 21.94 -0.10 45.97
C LYS A 1053 22.54 1.18 45.39
N ILE A 1054 21.86 2.31 45.57
CA ILE A 1054 22.44 3.64 45.42
C ILE A 1054 23.21 3.99 46.69
N MET A 1055 24.50 4.28 46.53
CA MET A 1055 25.44 4.65 47.58
C MET A 1055 25.77 6.14 47.44
N LYS A 1056 25.46 6.94 48.47
CA LYS A 1056 25.93 8.33 48.59
C LYS A 1056 27.30 8.35 49.24
N VAL A 1057 28.23 9.06 48.62
CA VAL A 1057 29.61 9.29 49.09
C VAL A 1057 29.86 10.80 48.96
N GLY A 1058 29.72 11.51 50.07
CA GLY A 1058 29.68 12.97 50.10
C GLY A 1058 28.53 13.51 49.24
N ASP A 1059 28.82 14.47 48.38
CA ASP A 1059 27.84 15.09 47.47
C ASP A 1059 27.59 14.26 46.19
N SER A 1060 28.08 13.02 46.13
CA SER A 1060 28.05 12.18 44.92
C SER A 1060 27.33 10.85 45.12
N TYR A 1061 26.66 10.38 44.07
CA TYR A 1061 25.84 9.17 44.06
C TYR A 1061 26.44 8.12 43.11
N SER A 1062 26.39 6.85 43.49
CA SER A 1062 27.00 5.72 42.77
C SER A 1062 26.20 4.42 42.98
N LEU A 1063 26.47 3.37 42.19
CA LEU A 1063 25.74 2.10 42.25
C LEU A 1063 26.61 0.93 42.72
N ALA A 1064 26.05 0.01 43.51
CA ALA A 1064 26.75 -1.15 44.06
C ALA A 1064 25.85 -2.39 44.17
N ILE A 1065 26.37 -3.56 43.76
CA ILE A 1065 25.69 -4.86 43.87
C ILE A 1065 25.78 -5.35 45.33
N SER A 1066 24.63 -5.79 45.86
CA SER A 1066 24.48 -6.34 47.20
C SER A 1066 23.84 -7.74 47.17
N ASN A 1067 24.08 -8.51 48.22
CA ASN A 1067 23.40 -9.78 48.48
C ASN A 1067 22.96 -9.77 49.95
N ASN A 1068 21.67 -10.00 50.19
CA ASN A 1068 21.02 -9.94 51.52
C ASN A 1068 21.44 -8.68 52.31
N GLY A 1069 21.36 -7.51 51.66
CA GLY A 1069 21.66 -6.21 52.24
C GLY A 1069 23.14 -5.83 52.34
N LYS A 1070 24.08 -6.77 52.19
CA LYS A 1070 25.53 -6.50 52.26
C LYS A 1070 26.11 -6.24 50.87
N VAL A 1071 26.81 -5.13 50.68
CA VAL A 1071 27.52 -4.81 49.43
C VAL A 1071 28.61 -5.83 49.15
N ILE A 1072 28.63 -6.38 47.94
CA ILE A 1072 29.56 -7.43 47.49
C ILE A 1072 30.37 -7.05 46.23
N SER A 1073 29.93 -6.06 45.46
CA SER A 1073 30.69 -5.47 44.35
C SER A 1073 30.28 -4.00 44.14
N SER A 1074 31.23 -3.09 43.96
CA SER A 1074 30.95 -1.71 43.55
C SER A 1074 30.88 -1.61 42.03
N ILE A 1075 29.85 -0.99 41.46
CA ILE A 1075 29.75 -0.75 40.02
C ILE A 1075 30.47 0.56 39.69
N SER A 1076 31.81 0.52 39.72
CA SER A 1076 32.69 1.69 39.57
C SER A 1076 32.79 2.24 38.15
N LYS A 1077 32.25 1.52 37.18
CA LYS A 1077 31.98 1.96 35.81
C LYS A 1077 30.66 1.34 35.37
N ILE A 1078 29.76 2.17 34.88
CA ILE A 1078 28.64 1.77 34.04
C ILE A 1078 28.90 2.49 32.72
N ASP A 1079 29.28 1.73 31.71
CA ASP A 1079 29.30 2.24 30.34
C ASP A 1079 27.85 2.05 29.83
N ASN A 1080 27.11 3.17 29.69
CA ASN A 1080 25.68 3.27 29.40
C ASN A 1080 24.69 2.56 30.36
N PRO A 1081 24.29 3.24 31.46
CA PRO A 1081 23.04 2.93 32.16
C PRO A 1081 21.84 3.27 31.28
N ASN A 1082 20.77 2.47 31.36
CA ASN A 1082 19.47 2.78 30.77
C ASN A 1082 18.40 2.86 31.86
N TYR A 1083 17.26 3.44 31.51
CA TYR A 1083 16.23 3.85 32.45
C TYR A 1083 14.84 3.41 31.99
N GLU A 1084 14.00 2.90 32.90
CA GLU A 1084 12.59 2.57 32.63
C GLU A 1084 11.71 3.03 33.80
N LEU A 1085 10.61 3.73 33.50
CA LEU A 1085 9.51 3.95 34.44
C LEU A 1085 8.79 2.62 34.73
N LEU A 1086 9.38 1.76 35.56
CA LEU A 1086 8.69 0.57 36.04
C LEU A 1086 7.72 0.91 37.18
N SER A 1087 6.43 0.94 36.86
CA SER A 1087 5.46 0.32 37.76
C SER A 1087 5.59 -1.20 37.63
N ASP A 1088 5.70 -1.90 38.76
CA ASP A 1088 5.98 -3.35 38.82
C ASP A 1088 4.98 -4.21 38.00
N THR A 1089 5.45 -4.85 36.92
CA THR A 1089 5.13 -6.27 36.59
C THR A 1089 6.13 -6.83 35.55
N SER A 1090 7.22 -7.41 36.05
CA SER A 1090 8.15 -8.21 35.26
C SER A 1090 7.85 -9.71 35.41
N HIS A 1091 7.16 -10.35 34.45
CA HIS A 1091 7.42 -11.73 33.95
C HIS A 1091 6.32 -12.28 33.03
N PHE A 1092 6.71 -13.24 32.17
CA PHE A 1092 5.90 -13.83 31.10
C PHE A 1092 4.70 -14.68 31.55
N ASN A 1093 3.68 -14.69 30.67
CA ASN A 1093 2.46 -15.52 30.58
C ASN A 1093 1.23 -15.09 31.41
N LEU A 1094 0.23 -14.62 30.63
CA LEU A 1094 -1.22 -14.78 30.80
C LEU A 1094 -1.91 -13.96 31.91
N GLU A 1095 -3.00 -13.30 31.47
CA GLU A 1095 -4.13 -12.79 32.26
C GLU A 1095 -3.93 -11.49 33.08
N GLU A 1096 -4.82 -10.53 32.78
CA GLU A 1096 -5.35 -9.38 33.55
C GLU A 1096 -5.00 -9.25 35.05
N ASP A 1097 -4.93 -8.04 35.63
CA ASP A 1097 -6.00 -7.03 35.56
C ASP A 1097 -5.56 -5.61 36.04
N ASN A 1098 -6.33 -4.60 35.57
CA ASN A 1098 -6.46 -3.18 35.98
C ASN A 1098 -5.60 -2.55 37.11
N ILE A 1099 -5.05 -1.35 36.84
CA ILE A 1099 -5.36 -0.06 37.54
C ILE A 1099 -4.61 1.15 36.91
N ALA A 1100 -5.35 2.23 36.62
CA ALA A 1100 -4.97 3.64 36.43
C ALA A 1100 -3.59 4.03 35.84
N LEU A 1101 -3.56 4.47 34.56
CA LEU A 1101 -2.38 5.01 33.86
C LEU A 1101 -2.53 6.44 33.28
N SER A 1102 -3.64 7.15 33.54
CA SER A 1102 -3.94 8.43 32.86
C SER A 1102 -3.07 9.64 33.25
N GLU A 1103 -2.36 9.59 34.38
CA GLU A 1103 -1.56 10.75 34.86
C GLU A 1103 -0.13 10.77 34.26
N GLN A 1104 0.40 9.64 33.80
CA GLN A 1104 1.82 9.54 33.40
C GLN A 1104 2.15 10.21 32.06
N HIS A 1105 1.20 10.28 31.12
CA HIS A 1105 1.41 10.98 29.85
C HIS A 1105 1.64 12.48 30.04
N HIS A 1106 0.95 13.11 31.01
CA HIS A 1106 1.08 14.54 31.25
C HIS A 1106 2.48 14.94 31.74
N GLU A 1107 3.11 14.15 32.63
CA GLU A 1107 4.47 14.42 33.10
C GLU A 1107 5.53 14.20 32.01
N TYR A 1108 5.32 13.22 31.12
CA TYR A 1108 6.22 12.95 29.99
C TYR A 1108 6.16 14.06 28.93
N ASP A 1109 4.96 14.53 28.59
CA ASP A 1109 4.76 15.65 27.66
C ASP A 1109 5.32 16.95 28.26
N LEU A 1110 5.10 17.20 29.57
CA LEU A 1110 5.73 18.31 30.30
C LEU A 1110 7.26 18.25 30.27
N TYR A 1111 7.88 17.07 30.35
CA TYR A 1111 9.33 16.92 30.22
C TYR A 1111 9.83 17.34 28.82
N LEU A 1112 9.11 16.93 27.76
CA LEU A 1112 9.43 17.28 26.37
C LEU A 1112 9.24 18.77 26.08
N GLU A 1113 8.18 19.40 26.58
CA GLU A 1113 7.89 20.83 26.38
C GLU A 1113 8.78 21.76 27.21
N ASN A 1114 9.15 21.37 28.44
CA ASN A 1114 9.62 22.32 29.46
C ASN A 1114 10.96 21.97 30.15
N GLY A 1115 11.47 20.74 29.99
CA GLY A 1115 12.76 20.31 30.53
C GLY A 1115 12.79 20.04 32.06
N LEU A 1116 13.88 19.40 32.47
CA LEU A 1116 14.01 18.67 33.75
C LEU A 1116 13.75 19.44 35.04
N VAL A 1117 13.95 20.76 35.08
CA VAL A 1117 13.74 21.55 36.31
C VAL A 1117 12.25 21.75 36.58
N LYS A 1118 11.45 22.00 35.54
CA LYS A 1118 10.01 22.23 35.69
C LYS A 1118 9.23 20.96 36.00
N MET A 1119 9.66 19.80 35.47
CA MET A 1119 9.04 18.50 35.74
C MET A 1119 8.90 18.20 37.24
N PHE A 1120 9.85 18.64 38.08
CA PHE A 1120 9.82 18.41 39.52
C PHE A 1120 9.34 19.63 40.36
N ASP A 1121 9.11 20.79 39.74
CA ASP A 1121 8.67 22.02 40.44
C ASP A 1121 7.17 22.33 40.24
N CYS A 1122 6.45 21.52 39.45
CA CYS A 1122 4.99 21.62 39.31
C CYS A 1122 4.28 21.20 40.62
N THR A 1123 3.83 22.17 41.42
CA THR A 1123 2.94 21.92 42.56
C THR A 1123 1.55 21.54 42.08
N SER A 1124 1.18 20.26 42.23
CA SER A 1124 -0.17 19.78 41.99
C SER A 1124 -1.14 20.32 43.04
N ASP A 1125 -2.03 21.22 42.62
CA ASP A 1125 -3.17 21.68 43.43
C ASP A 1125 -4.28 20.61 43.45
N TYR A 1126 -4.05 19.49 44.14
CA TYR A 1126 -5.11 18.74 44.81
C TYR A 1126 -4.59 18.14 46.13
N THR A 1127 -5.28 18.48 47.21
CA THR A 1127 -4.91 18.19 48.60
C THR A 1127 -4.80 16.69 48.90
N TYR A 1128 -3.63 16.28 49.39
CA TYR A 1128 -3.46 15.09 50.21
C TYR A 1128 -4.39 15.12 51.43
N HIS A 1129 -4.99 13.97 51.77
CA HIS A 1129 -5.33 13.66 53.15
C HIS A 1129 -4.67 12.35 53.59
N ASP A 1130 -4.30 12.35 54.87
CA ASP A 1130 -3.11 11.67 55.39
C ASP A 1130 -3.40 10.26 55.93
N HIS A 1131 -2.35 9.47 56.12
CA HIS A 1131 -2.40 8.13 56.72
C HIS A 1131 -2.89 8.17 58.18
N THR A 1132 -3.60 7.13 58.65
CA THR A 1132 -3.27 6.43 59.92
C THR A 1132 -4.13 5.18 60.24
N LEU A 1133 -3.47 4.02 60.24
CA LEU A 1133 -3.44 2.97 61.28
C LEU A 1133 -4.69 2.63 62.17
N PHE A 1134 -5.02 1.33 62.12
CA PHE A 1134 -5.47 0.44 63.23
C PHE A 1134 -6.91 0.42 63.79
N ASN A 1135 -7.62 -0.67 63.41
CA ASN A 1135 -8.12 -1.75 64.30
C ASN A 1135 -9.50 -1.71 65.00
N ILE A 1136 -10.06 -2.93 65.13
CA ILE A 1136 -11.21 -3.38 65.97
C ILE A 1136 -12.61 -3.06 65.44
N GLY A 1137 -13.34 -4.11 65.06
CA GLY A 1137 -14.76 -4.11 64.64
C GLY A 1137 -15.16 -5.46 64.05
#